data_AF-A0A0B7NB50-F1
#
_entry.id   AF-A0A0B7NB50-F1
#
_cell.length_a   1.000
_cell.length_b   1.000
_cell.length_c   1.000
_cell.angle_alpha   90.00
_cell.angle_beta   90.00
_cell.angle_gamma   90.00
#
_symmetry.space_group_name_H-M   'P 1'
#
loop_
_entity.id
_entity.type
_entity.pdbx_description
1 polymer ?
#
loop_
_entity_poly.entity_id
_entity_poly.type
_entity_poly.pdbx_seq_one_letter_code
_entity_poly.pdbx_strand_id
1 'polypeptide(L)'
;MALVRVTSAVLLWYCYEIFYQGSSSKLDGWRNQINQALDHDEKFGYFLQITDPHLDDHYSEGATLKSGCHTTPDGKHMHSKHRQLCGPMGVPGVRMDAPSILIEHTLDWIKREWRDKLDFVIWTGDNARHDWDNKHSRKETKVLQLNHHVTEMVSNMFCSSPEHPRAIPVVPVIGNNDVQPHNYIQLNDDVLYFFEKLWHQWIPKEQRKNFLEGGYFAVNVAPGLRVLSINTMFFLKKNPFANACSKKSSSGHHHMEWYKNQLHKARYDGAKVYVIGHVPPSPRDFYKSCMSDYMVITANYSDVVFGHFYGHLNMDHFLLYDMREKEIHNSGRELSSLEGFTNDHHDQVSIQRNIQEYVNWLRHMYKEVDKFEHKQSDRHELSQHQKSIFTKNIVSEPMVVVHVAPSVFPVYMPSVRIYRYEYRHASEEGANHKHGTLLGYSQFVANISRYNEINGHKDPKPPLNFDLEYDTNTLYGLSDLSVDSYIELADALTQNDTKSRQLWNTFLSSKLLDIIHRYFAKQNIIQISREMEIPKSTITDCVNRYNKTDTVVIVKRSGRPLKLSKRDQRTVVRNFREQSFVSFVEDTAKLKEAGINIHPQTLSIYAPRNGSGSYTSASLPMLKTAQIKKRLAWAQEKVNWTPEKWRRVIWSDESKFNVHGSDGRIRVIRKEGERFSPNHVHKTVKFGNVSIMICGWF
;
A
#
# COMPACT_ATOMS: atom_id res chain seq x y z
N MET A 1 -44.74 22.05 6.28
CA MET A 1 -43.69 21.18 6.88
C MET A 1 -44.21 20.25 8.00
N ALA A 2 -45.46 19.76 7.95
CA ALA A 2 -46.01 18.87 9.01
C ALA A 2 -46.29 17.43 8.54
N LEU A 3 -46.28 17.15 7.21
CA LEU A 3 -46.52 15.81 6.68
C LEU A 3 -45.30 14.86 6.76
N VAL A 4 -44.10 15.37 7.06
CA VAL A 4 -42.84 14.58 6.99
C VAL A 4 -42.50 13.86 8.31
N ARG A 5 -43.23 14.10 9.41
CA ARG A 5 -42.90 13.51 10.72
C ARG A 5 -43.71 12.27 11.13
N VAL A 6 -44.77 11.92 10.39
CA VAL A 6 -45.68 10.82 10.79
C VAL A 6 -45.24 9.47 10.22
N THR A 7 -44.52 9.45 9.10
CA THR A 7 -43.96 8.22 8.51
C THR A 7 -42.79 7.62 9.31
N SER A 8 -42.07 8.43 10.10
CA SER A 8 -40.94 7.96 10.90
C SER A 8 -41.32 7.13 12.13
N ALA A 9 -42.54 7.29 12.66
CA ALA A 9 -42.94 6.64 13.91
C ALA A 9 -43.36 5.16 13.71
N VAL A 10 -43.87 4.81 12.52
CA VAL A 10 -44.32 3.44 12.21
C VAL A 10 -43.15 2.55 11.77
N LEU A 11 -42.18 3.11 11.03
CA LEU A 11 -40.95 2.41 10.64
C LEU A 11 -40.02 2.10 11.83
N LEU A 12 -40.01 2.95 12.86
CA LEU A 12 -39.18 2.76 14.06
C LEU A 12 -39.61 1.58 14.96
N TRP A 13 -40.83 1.05 14.79
CA TRP A 13 -41.32 -0.11 15.55
C TRP A 13 -40.98 -1.45 14.87
N TYR A 14 -40.86 -1.47 13.54
CA TYR A 14 -40.58 -2.68 12.76
C TYR A 14 -39.13 -3.16 12.88
N CYS A 15 -38.17 -2.25 13.12
CA CYS A 15 -36.75 -2.58 13.26
C CYS A 15 -36.39 -3.25 14.61
N TYR A 16 -37.35 -3.42 15.53
CA TYR A 16 -37.10 -3.91 16.89
C TYR A 16 -37.00 -5.44 16.99
N GLU A 17 -37.67 -6.20 16.13
CA GLU A 17 -37.79 -7.67 16.28
C GLU A 17 -36.69 -8.48 15.57
N ILE A 18 -36.00 -7.92 14.57
CA ILE A 18 -34.97 -8.67 13.80
C ILE A 18 -33.63 -8.77 14.57
N PHE A 19 -33.40 -7.88 15.55
CA PHE A 19 -32.10 -7.79 16.24
C PHE A 19 -31.96 -8.72 17.47
N TYR A 20 -32.99 -9.50 17.83
CA TYR A 20 -33.05 -10.21 19.12
C TYR A 20 -33.03 -11.74 19.05
N GLN A 21 -32.37 -12.33 18.05
CA GLN A 21 -32.00 -13.75 18.07
C GLN A 21 -30.53 -13.92 17.69
N GLY A 22 -29.67 -13.88 18.71
CA GLY A 22 -28.22 -14.04 18.55
C GLY A 22 -27.75 -15.50 18.49
N SER A 23 -26.62 -15.72 17.85
CA SER A 23 -25.66 -16.75 18.28
C SER A 23 -24.22 -16.31 17.97
N SER A 24 -23.32 -16.86 18.78
CA SER A 24 -21.97 -16.37 19.09
C SER A 24 -20.93 -17.27 18.42
N SER A 25 -20.12 -16.73 17.51
CA SER A 25 -18.82 -17.29 17.13
C SER A 25 -17.87 -16.17 16.65
N LYS A 26 -17.42 -15.33 17.59
CA LYS A 26 -16.38 -14.32 17.36
C LYS A 26 -15.06 -14.82 17.94
N LEU A 27 -14.26 -15.52 17.12
CA LEU A 27 -12.80 -15.59 17.25
C LEU A 27 -12.06 -15.93 15.93
N ASP A 28 -12.77 -16.25 14.83
CA ASP A 28 -12.17 -16.45 13.49
C ASP A 28 -12.36 -15.27 12.52
N GLY A 29 -13.01 -14.19 12.95
CA GLY A 29 -13.48 -13.11 12.08
C GLY A 29 -12.43 -12.11 11.57
N TRP A 30 -11.20 -12.11 12.10
CA TRP A 30 -10.17 -11.13 11.66
C TRP A 30 -9.23 -11.68 10.59
N ARG A 31 -9.03 -13.00 10.50
CA ARG A 31 -8.31 -13.63 9.37
C ARG A 31 -9.19 -13.73 8.13
N ASN A 32 -10.49 -13.88 8.31
CA ASN A 32 -11.43 -13.94 7.19
C ASN A 32 -11.80 -12.57 6.60
N GLN A 33 -11.58 -11.44 7.28
CA GLN A 33 -11.90 -10.12 6.71
C GLN A 33 -10.88 -9.62 5.67
N ILE A 34 -9.63 -10.10 5.70
CA ILE A 34 -8.64 -9.82 4.65
C ILE A 34 -8.81 -10.83 3.49
N ASN A 35 -9.19 -12.08 3.80
CA ASN A 35 -9.48 -13.09 2.77
C ASN A 35 -10.87 -12.89 2.10
N GLN A 36 -11.83 -12.23 2.75
CA GLN A 36 -13.12 -11.84 2.14
C GLN A 36 -13.05 -10.52 1.36
N ALA A 37 -11.95 -9.77 1.46
CA ALA A 37 -11.70 -8.62 0.57
C ALA A 37 -11.06 -9.04 -0.77
N LEU A 38 -10.89 -10.35 -0.99
CA LEU A 38 -10.32 -10.96 -2.19
C LEU A 38 -11.20 -12.09 -2.74
N ASP A 39 -12.51 -12.03 -2.47
CA ASP A 39 -13.46 -12.51 -3.47
C ASP A 39 -13.22 -11.68 -4.74
N HIS A 40 -13.30 -12.29 -5.91
CA HIS A 40 -13.27 -11.58 -7.20
C HIS A 40 -14.43 -10.56 -7.20
N ASP A 41 -14.18 -9.37 -6.66
CA ASP A 41 -15.08 -8.23 -6.78
C ASP A 41 -14.96 -7.86 -8.26
N GLU A 42 -16.00 -8.13 -9.06
CA GLU A 42 -16.07 -7.89 -10.52
C GLU A 42 -15.75 -6.44 -10.93
N LYS A 43 -15.43 -5.58 -9.96
CA LYS A 43 -15.10 -4.15 -10.03
C LYS A 43 -13.60 -3.85 -10.13
N PHE A 44 -12.72 -4.77 -9.71
CA PHE A 44 -11.27 -4.50 -9.65
C PHE A 44 -10.46 -5.58 -10.35
N GLY A 45 -9.39 -5.14 -11.00
CA GLY A 45 -8.38 -6.02 -11.57
C GLY A 45 -7.12 -6.04 -10.71
N TYR A 46 -6.35 -7.12 -10.85
CA TYR A 46 -5.11 -7.33 -10.10
C TYR A 46 -3.97 -7.72 -11.03
N PHE A 47 -2.78 -7.17 -10.78
CA PHE A 47 -1.57 -7.63 -11.46
C PHE A 47 -0.40 -7.74 -10.51
N LEU A 48 0.49 -8.66 -10.84
CA LEU A 48 1.69 -8.97 -10.06
C LEU A 48 2.89 -8.25 -10.66
N GLN A 49 3.75 -7.69 -9.80
CA GLN A 49 5.11 -7.31 -10.14
C GLN A 49 6.11 -8.21 -9.41
N ILE A 50 6.98 -8.85 -10.19
CA ILE A 50 8.17 -9.57 -9.72
C ILE A 50 9.41 -8.99 -10.41
N THR A 51 10.52 -8.92 -9.68
CA THR A 51 11.76 -8.31 -10.20
C THR A 51 12.99 -8.86 -9.51
N ASP A 52 14.11 -8.80 -10.22
CA ASP A 52 15.46 -9.07 -9.72
C ASP A 52 15.54 -10.40 -8.94
N PRO A 53 15.17 -11.55 -9.54
CA PRO A 53 15.27 -12.83 -8.84
C PRO A 53 16.73 -13.25 -8.61
N HIS A 54 17.67 -12.82 -9.48
CA HIS A 54 19.10 -13.12 -9.37
C HIS A 54 19.39 -14.58 -9.00
N LEU A 55 19.01 -15.51 -9.86
CA LEU A 55 19.28 -16.93 -9.68
C LEU A 55 20.79 -17.20 -9.69
N ASP A 56 21.25 -17.89 -8.66
CA ASP A 56 22.63 -18.35 -8.50
C ASP A 56 22.75 -19.86 -8.64
N ASP A 57 23.36 -20.31 -9.75
CA ASP A 57 23.62 -21.72 -10.03
C ASP A 57 24.79 -22.30 -9.22
N HIS A 58 25.52 -21.48 -8.47
CA HIS A 58 26.59 -21.91 -7.59
C HIS A 58 26.20 -21.88 -6.11
N TYR A 59 25.00 -21.42 -5.77
CA TYR A 59 24.55 -21.36 -4.38
C TYR A 59 24.54 -22.75 -3.75
N SER A 60 25.19 -22.88 -2.59
CA SER A 60 25.18 -24.10 -1.80
C SER A 60 24.77 -23.81 -0.36
N GLU A 61 23.77 -24.54 0.14
CA GLU A 61 23.46 -24.61 1.56
C GLU A 61 24.72 -25.04 2.34
N GLY A 62 24.96 -24.43 3.51
CA GLY A 62 26.14 -24.70 4.33
C GLY A 62 27.45 -24.08 3.83
N ALA A 63 27.45 -23.36 2.70
CA ALA A 63 28.60 -22.63 2.22
C ALA A 63 28.92 -21.38 3.06
N THR A 64 30.11 -20.82 2.85
CA THR A 64 30.52 -19.61 3.55
C THR A 64 29.93 -18.35 2.92
N LEU A 65 29.52 -17.39 3.76
CA LEU A 65 29.08 -16.07 3.29
C LEU A 65 30.17 -15.34 2.48
N LYS A 66 31.45 -15.52 2.83
CA LYS A 66 32.59 -14.86 2.16
C LYS A 66 32.77 -15.31 0.71
N SER A 67 32.39 -16.54 0.39
CA SER A 67 32.45 -17.07 -0.98
C SER A 67 31.20 -16.77 -1.79
N GLY A 68 30.31 -15.86 -1.34
CA GLY A 68 29.01 -15.66 -1.97
C GLY A 68 28.11 -16.91 -1.92
N CYS A 69 28.31 -17.79 -0.93
CA CYS A 69 27.66 -19.11 -0.84
C CYS A 69 28.11 -20.17 -1.86
N HIS A 70 29.27 -20.02 -2.51
CA HIS A 70 29.74 -21.02 -3.48
C HIS A 70 30.69 -22.10 -2.94
N THR A 71 31.19 -21.98 -1.70
CA THR A 71 32.24 -22.88 -1.17
C THR A 71 31.93 -23.33 0.25
N THR A 72 31.80 -24.65 0.44
CA THR A 72 31.63 -25.30 1.74
C THR A 72 32.95 -25.40 2.51
N PRO A 73 32.96 -25.17 3.83
CA PRO A 73 34.16 -25.38 4.65
C PRO A 73 34.64 -26.84 4.70
N ASP A 74 35.96 -27.05 4.71
CA ASP A 74 36.54 -28.37 4.99
C ASP A 74 36.25 -28.86 6.42
N GLY A 75 36.16 -30.18 6.62
CA GLY A 75 35.72 -30.82 7.87
C GLY A 75 36.50 -30.44 9.14
N LYS A 76 37.75 -29.95 9.04
CA LYS A 76 38.53 -29.43 10.19
C LYS A 76 38.05 -28.06 10.67
N HIS A 77 37.27 -27.34 9.86
CA HIS A 77 36.80 -25.97 10.10
C HIS A 77 35.27 -25.84 10.19
N MET A 78 34.52 -26.95 10.13
CA MET A 78 33.06 -26.97 10.29
C MET A 78 32.59 -26.58 11.70
N HIS A 79 33.37 -26.88 12.75
CA HIS A 79 32.96 -26.73 14.15
C HIS A 79 33.33 -25.38 14.80
N SER A 80 33.77 -24.38 14.01
CA SER A 80 33.98 -23.04 14.56
C SER A 80 32.63 -22.43 14.97
N LYS A 81 32.41 -22.26 16.29
CA LYS A 81 31.21 -21.64 16.89
C LYS A 81 30.91 -20.21 16.39
N HIS A 82 31.79 -19.61 15.59
CA HIS A 82 31.69 -18.24 15.11
C HIS A 82 31.47 -18.11 13.59
N ARG A 83 31.35 -19.21 12.84
CA ARG A 83 31.20 -19.14 11.38
C ARG A 83 29.72 -19.16 10.98
N GLN A 84 29.23 -18.06 10.41
CA GLN A 84 27.92 -18.00 9.77
C GLN A 84 27.97 -18.72 8.41
N LEU A 85 26.98 -19.58 8.17
CA LEU A 85 26.84 -20.37 6.95
C LEU A 85 25.53 -20.00 6.23
N CYS A 86 25.51 -20.27 4.93
CA CYS A 86 24.37 -20.02 4.06
C CYS A 86 23.22 -20.99 4.37
N GLY A 87 22.02 -20.46 4.63
CA GLY A 87 20.81 -21.26 4.84
C GLY A 87 20.16 -21.69 3.52
N PRO A 88 19.19 -22.60 3.54
CA PRO A 88 18.59 -23.10 2.30
C PRO A 88 17.85 -22.05 1.47
N MET A 89 17.25 -21.03 2.11
CA MET A 89 16.48 -19.99 1.41
C MET A 89 17.27 -18.70 1.14
N GLY A 90 18.60 -18.71 1.24
CA GLY A 90 19.38 -17.47 1.22
C GLY A 90 19.63 -16.89 2.61
N VAL A 91 20.34 -15.77 2.67
CA VAL A 91 20.61 -15.03 3.91
C VAL A 91 20.40 -13.53 3.67
N PRO A 92 19.42 -12.90 4.35
CA PRO A 92 19.16 -11.46 4.24
C PRO A 92 20.36 -10.60 4.61
N GLY A 93 20.56 -9.48 3.92
CA GLY A 93 21.52 -8.44 4.29
C GLY A 93 22.98 -8.77 3.94
N VAL A 94 23.21 -9.80 3.13
CA VAL A 94 24.56 -10.24 2.72
C VAL A 94 24.64 -10.24 1.20
N ARG A 95 25.84 -9.97 0.65
CA ARG A 95 26.13 -9.99 -0.80
C ARG A 95 26.14 -11.42 -1.34
N MET A 96 24.97 -11.98 -1.56
CA MET A 96 24.77 -13.28 -2.22
C MET A 96 23.48 -13.24 -3.01
N ASP A 97 23.46 -14.00 -4.10
CA ASP A 97 22.33 -14.18 -4.99
C ASP A 97 21.40 -15.33 -4.53
N ALA A 98 20.25 -15.46 -5.18
CA ALA A 98 19.18 -16.33 -4.71
C ALA A 98 19.43 -17.80 -5.10
N PRO A 99 19.27 -18.76 -4.17
CA PRO A 99 19.19 -20.16 -4.55
C PRO A 99 17.91 -20.45 -5.35
N SER A 100 17.96 -21.46 -6.22
CA SER A 100 16.80 -21.91 -7.03
C SER A 100 15.56 -22.15 -6.17
N ILE A 101 15.73 -22.80 -5.01
CA ILE A 101 14.64 -23.13 -4.09
C ILE A 101 13.89 -21.90 -3.57
N LEU A 102 14.55 -20.74 -3.42
CA LEU A 102 13.89 -19.51 -3.01
C LEU A 102 12.94 -19.02 -4.11
N ILE A 103 13.38 -19.05 -5.37
CA ILE A 103 12.58 -18.61 -6.52
C ILE A 103 11.42 -19.58 -6.72
N GLU A 104 11.67 -20.89 -6.67
CA GLU A 104 10.64 -21.94 -6.76
C GLU A 104 9.57 -21.78 -5.68
N HIS A 105 9.96 -21.67 -4.40
CA HIS A 105 9.00 -21.51 -3.31
C HIS A 105 8.25 -20.17 -3.36
N THR A 106 8.87 -19.12 -3.93
CA THR A 106 8.21 -17.84 -4.18
C THR A 106 7.10 -18.00 -5.22
N LEU A 107 7.41 -18.64 -6.36
CA LEU A 107 6.45 -18.92 -7.41
C LEU A 107 5.33 -19.86 -6.92
N ASP A 108 5.65 -20.88 -6.13
CA ASP A 108 4.65 -21.78 -5.53
C ASP A 108 3.67 -21.06 -4.59
N TRP A 109 4.16 -20.11 -3.80
CA TRP A 109 3.29 -19.28 -2.96
C TRP A 109 2.35 -18.44 -3.83
N ILE A 110 2.87 -17.77 -4.86
CA ILE A 110 2.04 -16.99 -5.79
C ILE A 110 1.03 -17.92 -6.50
N LYS A 111 1.42 -19.15 -6.86
CA LYS A 111 0.57 -20.12 -7.56
C LYS A 111 -0.64 -20.46 -6.71
N ARG A 112 -0.40 -20.73 -5.44
CA ARG A 112 -1.41 -21.12 -4.46
C ARG A 112 -2.34 -19.97 -4.06
N GLU A 113 -1.80 -18.78 -3.83
CA GLU A 113 -2.56 -17.69 -3.20
C GLU A 113 -3.17 -16.69 -4.20
N TRP A 114 -2.52 -16.50 -5.36
CA TRP A 114 -2.79 -15.34 -6.23
C TRP A 114 -3.00 -15.64 -7.70
N ARG A 115 -2.40 -16.67 -8.29
CA ARG A 115 -2.38 -16.90 -9.76
C ARG A 115 -3.74 -16.70 -10.42
N ASP A 116 -4.78 -17.33 -9.89
CA ASP A 116 -6.11 -17.31 -10.52
C ASP A 116 -6.87 -15.99 -10.29
N LYS A 117 -6.37 -15.11 -9.44
CA LYS A 117 -6.85 -13.73 -9.20
C LYS A 117 -6.18 -12.69 -10.09
N LEU A 118 -5.05 -13.03 -10.72
CA LEU A 118 -4.27 -12.09 -11.53
C LEU A 118 -4.82 -11.96 -12.95
N ASP A 119 -4.86 -10.75 -13.47
CA ASP A 119 -5.15 -10.47 -14.87
C ASP A 119 -3.90 -10.61 -15.73
N PHE A 120 -2.75 -10.15 -15.23
CA PHE A 120 -1.45 -10.23 -15.89
C PHE A 120 -0.29 -10.12 -14.87
N VAL A 121 0.93 -10.32 -15.37
CA VAL A 121 2.18 -10.19 -14.61
C VAL A 121 3.13 -9.26 -15.36
N ILE A 122 3.77 -8.35 -14.62
CA ILE A 122 4.93 -7.61 -15.10
C ILE A 122 6.19 -8.17 -14.42
N TRP A 123 7.21 -8.46 -15.23
CA TRP A 123 8.45 -9.07 -14.76
C TRP A 123 9.63 -8.22 -15.21
N THR A 124 10.18 -7.43 -14.28
CA THR A 124 11.12 -6.35 -14.62
C THR A 124 12.58 -6.78 -14.65
N GLY A 125 12.89 -8.03 -14.99
CA GLY A 125 14.26 -8.49 -15.34
C GLY A 125 15.21 -8.80 -14.17
N ASP A 126 16.50 -8.93 -14.50
CA ASP A 126 17.63 -9.26 -13.61
C ASP A 126 17.60 -10.68 -13.04
N ASN A 127 17.61 -11.63 -13.97
CA ASN A 127 17.53 -13.06 -13.71
C ASN A 127 18.85 -13.68 -13.30
N ALA A 128 19.94 -13.30 -13.95
CA ALA A 128 21.24 -13.88 -13.64
C ALA A 128 21.84 -13.26 -12.38
N ARG A 129 22.56 -14.08 -11.61
CA ARG A 129 23.38 -13.64 -10.48
C ARG A 129 24.37 -12.52 -10.84
N HIS A 130 24.96 -11.93 -9.80
CA HIS A 130 26.11 -11.05 -9.86
C HIS A 130 27.43 -11.83 -9.79
N ASP A 131 28.54 -11.10 -9.92
CA ASP A 131 29.90 -11.61 -9.77
C ASP A 131 30.45 -11.36 -8.34
N TRP A 132 29.71 -11.80 -7.31
CA TRP A 132 30.15 -11.65 -5.91
C TRP A 132 31.41 -12.45 -5.55
N ASP A 133 31.72 -13.47 -6.34
CA ASP A 133 32.90 -14.31 -6.19
C ASP A 133 33.75 -14.28 -7.47
N ASN A 134 34.92 -13.67 -7.37
CA ASN A 134 35.88 -13.55 -8.48
C ASN A 134 36.36 -14.91 -9.02
N LYS A 135 36.18 -16.01 -8.27
CA LYS A 135 36.54 -17.37 -8.75
C LYS A 135 35.55 -17.92 -9.76
N HIS A 136 34.31 -17.43 -9.73
CA HIS A 136 33.21 -17.89 -10.56
C HIS A 136 32.65 -16.71 -11.37
N SER A 137 33.49 -16.12 -12.24
CA SER A 137 33.03 -15.04 -13.11
C SER A 137 31.96 -15.51 -14.10
N ARG A 138 30.96 -14.66 -14.35
CA ARG A 138 29.87 -14.93 -15.27
C ARG A 138 30.38 -15.05 -16.70
N LYS A 139 29.99 -16.14 -17.35
CA LYS A 139 30.17 -16.36 -18.78
C LYS A 139 28.85 -16.10 -19.47
N GLU A 140 28.89 -15.61 -20.69
CA GLU A 140 27.69 -15.32 -21.48
C GLU A 140 26.76 -16.52 -21.60
N THR A 141 27.30 -17.69 -21.96
CA THR A 141 26.53 -18.94 -22.03
C THR A 141 25.81 -19.28 -20.73
N LYS A 142 26.42 -18.98 -19.57
CA LYS A 142 25.82 -19.20 -18.26
C LYS A 142 24.74 -18.19 -17.93
N VAL A 143 24.94 -16.91 -18.28
CA VAL A 143 23.92 -15.87 -18.12
C VAL A 143 22.68 -16.17 -18.97
N LEU A 144 22.86 -16.64 -20.22
CA LEU A 144 21.75 -17.05 -21.07
C LEU A 144 21.05 -18.31 -20.52
N GLN A 145 21.79 -19.29 -19.97
CA GLN A 145 21.21 -20.46 -19.30
C GLN A 145 20.36 -20.07 -18.08
N LEU A 146 20.82 -19.14 -17.24
CA LEU A 146 20.07 -18.64 -16.09
C LEU A 146 18.79 -17.94 -16.53
N ASN A 147 18.84 -17.11 -17.58
CA ASN A 147 17.67 -16.47 -18.16
C ASN A 147 16.65 -17.48 -18.69
N HIS A 148 17.12 -18.54 -19.36
CA HIS A 148 16.26 -19.63 -19.81
C HIS A 148 15.59 -20.34 -18.62
N HIS A 149 16.36 -20.67 -17.58
CA HIS A 149 15.86 -21.40 -16.42
C HIS A 149 14.77 -20.60 -15.68
N VAL A 150 15.01 -19.31 -15.40
CA VAL A 150 13.99 -18.47 -14.75
C VAL A 150 12.77 -18.29 -15.65
N THR A 151 12.95 -18.12 -16.98
CA THR A 151 11.83 -18.04 -17.92
C THR A 151 10.99 -19.33 -17.93
N GLU A 152 11.63 -20.50 -17.86
CA GLU A 152 10.93 -21.78 -17.78
C GLU A 152 10.09 -21.90 -16.51
N MET A 153 10.64 -21.52 -15.35
CA MET A 153 9.88 -21.49 -14.09
C MET A 153 8.65 -20.56 -14.19
N VAL A 154 8.83 -19.34 -14.71
CA VAL A 154 7.75 -18.36 -14.90
C VAL A 154 6.71 -18.86 -15.93
N SER A 155 7.15 -19.47 -17.02
CA SER A 155 6.28 -20.04 -18.05
C SER A 155 5.44 -21.19 -17.51
N ASN A 156 6.05 -22.12 -16.79
CA ASN A 156 5.35 -23.26 -16.17
C ASN A 156 4.28 -22.80 -15.19
N MET A 157 4.52 -21.65 -14.54
CA MET A 157 3.58 -21.08 -13.61
C MET A 157 2.39 -20.39 -14.30
N PHE A 158 2.64 -19.55 -15.30
CA PHE A 158 1.61 -18.66 -15.85
C PHE A 158 0.97 -19.13 -17.16
N CYS A 159 1.56 -20.08 -17.88
CA CYS A 159 0.90 -20.69 -19.03
C CYS A 159 -0.29 -21.57 -18.61
N SER A 160 -1.18 -21.85 -19.58
CA SER A 160 -2.31 -22.74 -19.39
C SER A 160 -1.83 -24.17 -19.11
N SER A 161 -2.43 -24.82 -18.12
CA SER A 161 -2.24 -26.23 -17.84
C SER A 161 -3.59 -26.93 -17.62
N PRO A 162 -3.65 -28.27 -17.54
CA PRO A 162 -4.88 -28.98 -17.20
C PRO A 162 -5.48 -28.54 -15.86
N GLU A 163 -4.64 -28.21 -14.87
CA GLU A 163 -5.06 -27.69 -13.57
C GLU A 163 -5.53 -26.23 -13.65
N HIS A 164 -4.88 -25.45 -14.52
CA HIS A 164 -5.14 -24.02 -14.68
C HIS A 164 -5.35 -23.65 -16.16
N PRO A 165 -6.56 -23.82 -16.71
CA PRO A 165 -6.80 -23.67 -18.15
C PRO A 165 -6.61 -22.23 -18.66
N ARG A 166 -6.71 -21.23 -17.77
CA ARG A 166 -6.45 -19.83 -18.10
C ARG A 166 -4.95 -19.53 -18.04
N ALA A 167 -4.39 -19.15 -19.19
CA ALA A 167 -3.06 -18.56 -19.26
C ALA A 167 -3.10 -17.10 -18.76
N ILE A 168 -2.09 -16.71 -17.98
CA ILE A 168 -1.90 -15.34 -17.49
C ILE A 168 -0.83 -14.68 -18.39
N PRO A 169 -1.14 -13.54 -19.04
CA PRO A 169 -0.14 -12.77 -19.77
C PRO A 169 1.02 -12.35 -18.87
N VAL A 170 2.25 -12.55 -19.34
CA VAL A 170 3.49 -12.09 -18.68
C VAL A 170 4.17 -11.08 -19.60
N VAL A 171 4.58 -9.94 -19.06
CA VAL A 171 5.29 -8.91 -19.81
C VAL A 171 6.69 -8.72 -19.21
N PRO A 172 7.73 -9.36 -19.80
CA PRO A 172 9.12 -9.25 -19.33
C PRO A 172 9.83 -7.96 -19.78
N VAL A 173 10.91 -7.62 -19.07
CA VAL A 173 11.92 -6.60 -19.42
C VAL A 173 13.32 -7.20 -19.30
N ILE A 174 14.26 -6.79 -20.16
CA ILE A 174 15.68 -7.13 -20.04
C ILE A 174 16.35 -6.25 -18.97
N GLY A 175 16.95 -6.87 -17.97
CA GLY A 175 17.75 -6.21 -16.94
C GLY A 175 19.24 -6.08 -17.29
N ASN A 176 19.99 -5.34 -16.47
CA ASN A 176 21.42 -5.12 -16.71
C ASN A 176 22.28 -6.35 -16.41
N ASN A 177 21.81 -7.25 -15.56
CA ASN A 177 22.47 -8.52 -15.27
C ASN A 177 22.07 -9.64 -16.25
N ASP A 178 21.07 -9.43 -17.09
CA ASP A 178 20.59 -10.41 -18.08
C ASP A 178 21.50 -10.55 -19.31
N VAL A 179 22.53 -9.70 -19.39
CA VAL A 179 23.50 -9.68 -20.48
C VAL A 179 24.93 -9.79 -19.93
N GLN A 180 25.83 -10.35 -20.75
CA GLN A 180 27.25 -10.44 -20.43
C GLN A 180 28.08 -9.95 -21.63
N PRO A 181 28.98 -8.97 -21.47
CA PRO A 181 29.31 -8.27 -20.22
C PRO A 181 28.15 -7.46 -19.61
N HIS A 182 28.21 -7.23 -18.30
CA HIS A 182 27.21 -6.43 -17.58
C HIS A 182 26.94 -5.09 -18.27
N ASN A 183 25.65 -4.72 -18.43
CA ASN A 183 25.17 -3.56 -19.18
C ASN A 183 25.35 -3.58 -20.71
N TYR A 184 26.05 -4.55 -21.29
CA TYR A 184 26.47 -4.47 -22.70
C TYR A 184 25.41 -5.09 -23.58
N ILE A 185 24.54 -4.24 -24.11
CA ILE A 185 23.55 -4.61 -25.11
C ILE A 185 23.64 -3.67 -26.31
N GLN A 186 23.72 -4.24 -27.50
CA GLN A 186 23.81 -3.53 -28.77
C GLN A 186 22.62 -3.89 -29.67
N LEU A 187 22.39 -3.06 -30.69
CA LEU A 187 21.37 -3.35 -31.69
C LEU A 187 21.83 -4.52 -32.58
N ASN A 188 20.87 -5.34 -33.03
CA ASN A 188 21.12 -6.49 -33.89
C ASN A 188 22.10 -7.53 -33.31
N ASP A 189 22.19 -7.61 -31.97
CA ASP A 189 22.96 -8.66 -31.29
C ASP A 189 22.19 -9.99 -31.24
N ASP A 190 22.93 -11.09 -31.17
CA ASP A 190 22.42 -12.44 -30.92
C ASP A 190 21.63 -12.50 -29.60
N VAL A 191 21.94 -11.62 -28.64
CA VAL A 191 21.21 -11.48 -27.37
C VAL A 191 19.73 -11.10 -27.57
N LEU A 192 19.42 -10.14 -28.45
CA LEU A 192 18.03 -9.76 -28.72
C LEU A 192 17.29 -10.89 -29.46
N TYR A 193 17.99 -11.61 -30.34
CA TYR A 193 17.42 -12.79 -30.98
C TYR A 193 17.13 -13.91 -29.97
N PHE A 194 18.05 -14.15 -29.03
CA PHE A 194 17.86 -15.10 -27.93
C PHE A 194 16.60 -14.78 -27.12
N PHE A 195 16.43 -13.53 -26.67
CA PHE A 195 15.25 -13.14 -25.91
C PHE A 195 13.96 -13.16 -26.74
N GLU A 196 14.01 -12.86 -28.05
CA GLU A 196 12.83 -13.01 -28.93
C GLU A 196 12.36 -14.46 -28.97
N LYS A 197 13.29 -15.42 -29.04
CA LYS A 197 12.98 -16.85 -29.00
C LYS A 197 12.47 -17.29 -27.65
N LEU A 198 13.14 -16.83 -26.60
CA LEU A 198 12.80 -17.21 -25.22
C LEU A 198 11.42 -16.68 -24.81
N TRP A 199 11.06 -15.48 -25.23
CA TRP A 199 9.79 -14.82 -24.91
C TRP A 199 8.79 -14.81 -26.08
N HIS A 200 9.00 -15.67 -27.08
CA HIS A 200 8.24 -15.69 -28.33
C HIS A 200 6.72 -15.78 -28.13
N GLN A 201 6.30 -16.49 -27.08
CA GLN A 201 4.90 -16.66 -26.69
C GLN A 201 4.27 -15.40 -26.08
N TRP A 202 5.07 -14.51 -25.49
CA TRP A 202 4.60 -13.30 -24.81
C TRP A 202 4.74 -12.03 -25.65
N ILE A 203 5.58 -12.06 -26.70
CA ILE A 203 5.74 -10.94 -27.63
C ILE A 203 4.75 -11.07 -28.78
N PRO A 204 3.78 -10.14 -28.93
CA PRO A 204 2.82 -10.16 -30.03
C PRO A 204 3.54 -10.15 -31.39
N LYS A 205 3.00 -10.87 -32.36
CA LYS A 205 3.63 -11.09 -33.67
C LYS A 205 4.03 -9.78 -34.35
N GLU A 206 3.18 -8.77 -34.26
CA GLU A 206 3.37 -7.44 -34.82
C GLU A 206 4.44 -6.61 -34.09
N GLN A 207 4.80 -6.99 -32.86
CA GLN A 207 5.84 -6.31 -32.08
C GLN A 207 7.21 -6.97 -32.16
N ARG A 208 7.30 -8.20 -32.69
CA ARG A 208 8.58 -8.95 -32.76
C ARG A 208 9.67 -8.22 -33.54
N LYS A 209 9.29 -7.48 -34.59
CA LYS A 209 10.23 -6.63 -35.32
C LYS A 209 10.81 -5.52 -34.42
N ASN A 210 9.94 -4.82 -33.69
CA ASN A 210 10.35 -3.77 -32.74
C ASN A 210 11.26 -4.36 -31.65
N PHE A 211 10.94 -5.57 -31.17
CA PHE A 211 11.73 -6.27 -30.19
C PHE A 211 13.13 -6.60 -30.71
N LEU A 212 13.26 -7.11 -31.93
CA LEU A 212 14.58 -7.37 -32.53
C LEU A 212 15.36 -6.08 -32.82
N GLU A 213 14.66 -4.98 -33.08
CA GLU A 213 15.28 -3.67 -33.30
C GLU A 213 15.85 -3.06 -32.02
N GLY A 214 15.22 -3.24 -30.84
CA GLY A 214 15.70 -2.59 -29.62
C GLY A 214 15.25 -3.17 -28.27
N GLY A 215 14.70 -4.38 -28.25
CA GLY A 215 14.29 -5.09 -27.04
C GLY A 215 13.06 -4.52 -26.34
N TYR A 216 12.27 -3.69 -27.04
CA TYR A 216 11.04 -3.09 -26.52
C TYR A 216 9.81 -3.55 -27.31
N PHE A 217 8.67 -3.65 -26.63
CA PHE A 217 7.41 -4.11 -27.23
C PHE A 217 6.18 -3.70 -26.41
N ALA A 218 5.01 -3.79 -27.03
CA ALA A 218 3.73 -3.43 -26.43
C ALA A 218 2.78 -4.63 -26.37
N VAL A 219 2.07 -4.82 -25.27
CA VAL A 219 1.12 -5.93 -25.09
C VAL A 219 -0.21 -5.39 -24.57
N ASN A 220 -1.33 -5.78 -25.17
CA ASN A 220 -2.65 -5.56 -24.58
C ASN A 220 -2.86 -6.66 -23.53
N VAL A 221 -2.90 -6.29 -22.26
CA VAL A 221 -2.95 -7.25 -21.13
C VAL A 221 -4.36 -7.45 -20.57
N ALA A 222 -5.22 -6.44 -20.76
CA ALA A 222 -6.64 -6.49 -20.44
C ALA A 222 -7.41 -5.59 -21.44
N PRO A 223 -8.74 -5.72 -21.57
CA PRO A 223 -9.53 -4.84 -22.42
C PRO A 223 -9.27 -3.37 -22.08
N GLY A 224 -8.82 -2.57 -23.05
CA GLY A 224 -8.53 -1.15 -22.81
C GLY A 224 -7.26 -0.85 -22.00
N LEU A 225 -6.43 -1.85 -21.69
CA LEU A 225 -5.18 -1.67 -20.96
C LEU A 225 -3.98 -2.29 -21.70
N ARG A 226 -2.94 -1.49 -21.89
CA ARG A 226 -1.71 -1.85 -22.60
C ARG A 226 -0.50 -1.68 -21.70
N VAL A 227 0.42 -2.64 -21.73
CA VAL A 227 1.73 -2.52 -21.09
C VAL A 227 2.78 -2.26 -22.17
N LEU A 228 3.63 -1.26 -21.95
CA LEU A 228 4.81 -0.99 -22.77
C LEU A 228 6.05 -1.45 -22.01
N SER A 229 6.69 -2.50 -22.52
CA SER A 229 8.01 -2.95 -22.05
C SER A 229 9.08 -2.15 -22.76
N ILE A 230 9.76 -1.27 -22.02
CA ILE A 230 10.86 -0.45 -22.53
C ILE A 230 12.20 -1.05 -22.12
N ASN A 231 13.12 -1.10 -23.08
CA ASN A 231 14.50 -1.48 -22.81
C ASN A 231 15.35 -0.28 -22.35
N THR A 232 15.39 -0.06 -21.04
CA THR A 232 16.14 1.06 -20.44
C THR A 232 17.65 0.97 -20.63
N MET A 233 18.17 -0.19 -20.99
CA MET A 233 19.61 -0.42 -21.24
C MET A 233 20.15 0.46 -22.36
N PHE A 234 19.32 0.86 -23.33
CA PHE A 234 19.70 1.79 -24.40
C PHE A 234 19.69 3.27 -23.98
N PHE A 235 19.29 3.57 -22.74
CA PHE A 235 19.33 4.92 -22.17
C PHE A 235 20.50 5.12 -21.21
N LEU A 236 21.17 4.04 -20.79
CA LEU A 236 22.20 4.06 -19.76
C LEU A 236 23.52 4.65 -20.27
N LYS A 237 24.16 5.50 -19.47
CA LYS A 237 25.54 5.96 -19.71
C LYS A 237 26.57 4.83 -19.63
N LYS A 238 26.25 3.77 -18.88
CA LYS A 238 27.12 2.60 -18.63
C LYS A 238 27.06 1.54 -19.73
N ASN A 239 26.09 1.65 -20.64
CA ASN A 239 26.08 0.82 -21.84
C ASN A 239 26.95 1.50 -22.91
N PRO A 240 28.12 0.95 -23.30
CA PRO A 240 29.02 1.57 -24.27
C PRO A 240 28.43 1.69 -25.67
N PHE A 241 27.36 0.93 -25.98
CA PHE A 241 26.66 0.97 -27.26
C PHE A 241 25.45 1.91 -27.24
N ALA A 242 25.02 2.38 -26.06
CA ALA A 242 24.01 3.39 -25.93
C ALA A 242 24.58 4.77 -26.28
N ASN A 243 23.71 5.66 -26.75
CA ASN A 243 24.05 7.02 -27.10
C ASN A 243 22.95 7.97 -26.63
N ALA A 244 23.29 9.25 -26.49
CA ALA A 244 22.34 10.31 -26.22
C ALA A 244 21.17 10.30 -27.24
N CYS A 245 19.93 10.29 -26.74
CA CYS A 245 18.70 10.24 -27.54
C CYS A 245 18.47 11.45 -28.47
N SER A 246 19.25 12.52 -28.28
CA SER A 246 19.27 13.69 -29.18
C SER A 246 19.91 13.38 -30.53
N LYS A 247 20.69 12.30 -30.66
CA LYS A 247 21.26 11.85 -31.94
C LYS A 247 20.21 11.00 -32.67
N LYS A 248 19.75 11.46 -33.84
CA LYS A 248 18.72 10.75 -34.63
C LYS A 248 19.07 9.30 -34.98
N SER A 249 20.37 9.00 -35.16
CA SER A 249 20.85 7.66 -35.47
C SER A 249 21.02 6.75 -34.25
N SER A 250 20.80 7.26 -33.03
CA SER A 250 20.96 6.46 -31.80
C SER A 250 19.79 5.50 -31.59
N SER A 251 20.08 4.35 -31.00
CA SER A 251 19.08 3.40 -30.49
C SER A 251 18.07 4.08 -29.57
N GLY A 252 18.55 4.93 -28.66
CA GLY A 252 17.72 5.70 -27.76
C GLY A 252 16.73 6.61 -28.47
N HIS A 253 17.11 7.24 -29.59
CA HIS A 253 16.21 8.10 -30.38
C HIS A 253 15.08 7.29 -31.01
N HIS A 254 15.40 6.21 -31.73
CA HIS A 254 14.39 5.35 -32.35
C HIS A 254 13.44 4.73 -31.31
N HIS A 255 13.96 4.39 -30.13
CA HIS A 255 13.17 3.90 -29.01
C HIS A 255 12.19 4.98 -28.50
N MET A 256 12.63 6.24 -28.36
CA MET A 256 11.73 7.35 -27.98
C MET A 256 10.66 7.64 -29.03
N GLU A 257 10.99 7.53 -30.33
CA GLU A 257 10.01 7.64 -31.41
C GLU A 257 8.97 6.51 -31.34
N TRP A 258 9.42 5.26 -31.13
CA TRP A 258 8.53 4.13 -30.92
C TRP A 258 7.63 4.35 -29.70
N TYR A 259 8.19 4.77 -28.57
CA TYR A 259 7.45 5.03 -27.33
C TYR A 259 6.36 6.07 -27.55
N LYS A 260 6.70 7.22 -28.15
CA LYS A 260 5.74 8.26 -28.51
C LYS A 260 4.63 7.74 -29.44
N ASN A 261 4.98 6.93 -30.44
CA ASN A 261 4.01 6.36 -31.38
C ASN A 261 3.06 5.36 -30.69
N GLN A 262 3.55 4.54 -29.76
CA GLN A 262 2.70 3.64 -28.98
C GLN A 262 1.73 4.39 -28.07
N LEU A 263 2.17 5.48 -27.43
CA LEU A 263 1.30 6.32 -26.62
C LEU A 263 0.24 7.05 -27.45
N HIS A 264 0.63 7.55 -28.64
CA HIS A 264 -0.32 8.13 -29.59
C HIS A 264 -1.39 7.11 -30.01
N LYS A 265 -0.95 5.89 -30.34
CA LYS A 265 -1.84 4.78 -30.69
C LYS A 265 -2.77 4.42 -29.52
N ALA A 266 -2.25 4.34 -28.29
CA ALA A 266 -3.07 4.06 -27.12
C ALA A 266 -4.13 5.15 -26.88
N ARG A 267 -3.77 6.44 -27.06
CA ARG A 267 -4.73 7.55 -27.01
C ARG A 267 -5.85 7.38 -28.05
N TYR A 268 -5.47 7.06 -29.29
CA TYR A 268 -6.42 6.84 -30.39
C TYR A 268 -7.35 5.64 -30.12
N ASP A 269 -6.79 4.54 -29.61
CA ASP A 269 -7.52 3.33 -29.26
C ASP A 269 -8.38 3.48 -27.98
N GLY A 270 -8.26 4.61 -27.26
CA GLY A 270 -8.89 4.81 -25.95
C GLY A 270 -8.30 3.97 -24.83
N ALA A 271 -7.14 3.34 -25.05
CA ALA A 271 -6.47 2.46 -24.10
C ALA A 271 -5.64 3.25 -23.08
N LYS A 272 -5.53 2.72 -21.86
CA LYS A 272 -4.58 3.18 -20.84
C LYS A 272 -3.28 2.41 -20.90
N VAL A 273 -2.22 3.05 -20.44
CA VAL A 273 -0.86 2.54 -20.56
C VAL A 273 -0.18 2.42 -19.20
N TYR A 274 0.39 1.25 -18.96
CA TYR A 274 1.42 1.02 -17.96
C TYR A 274 2.77 0.87 -18.64
N VAL A 275 3.79 1.54 -18.13
CA VAL A 275 5.15 1.48 -18.66
C VAL A 275 6.04 0.73 -17.69
N ILE A 276 6.76 -0.26 -18.18
CA ILE A 276 7.67 -1.06 -17.37
C ILE A 276 9.08 -1.00 -17.94
N GLY A 277 10.07 -0.90 -17.06
CA GLY A 277 11.49 -0.96 -17.41
C GLY A 277 12.28 -1.62 -16.29
N HIS A 278 13.58 -1.82 -16.47
CA HIS A 278 14.41 -2.40 -15.41
C HIS A 278 15.06 -1.30 -14.56
N VAL A 279 16.00 -0.55 -15.14
CA VAL A 279 16.67 0.56 -14.45
C VAL A 279 15.73 1.77 -14.43
N PRO A 280 15.33 2.29 -13.25
CA PRO A 280 14.43 3.43 -13.19
C PRO A 280 15.08 4.68 -13.80
N PRO A 281 14.27 5.59 -14.38
CA PRO A 281 14.77 6.85 -14.91
C PRO A 281 15.51 7.63 -13.81
N SER A 282 16.75 8.02 -14.09
CA SER A 282 17.63 8.61 -13.10
C SER A 282 18.66 9.52 -13.80
N PRO A 283 18.89 10.76 -13.34
CA PRO A 283 19.94 11.62 -13.90
C PRO A 283 21.36 11.05 -13.79
N ARG A 284 21.60 10.13 -12.84
CA ARG A 284 22.88 9.41 -12.71
C ARG A 284 23.02 8.39 -13.82
N ASP A 285 21.99 7.58 -14.05
CA ASP A 285 22.12 6.40 -14.89
C ASP A 285 21.83 6.71 -16.36
N PHE A 286 20.86 7.59 -16.65
CA PHE A 286 20.42 7.87 -18.02
C PHE A 286 21.22 9.01 -18.67
N TYR A 287 21.41 8.94 -19.98
CA TYR A 287 21.81 10.12 -20.75
C TYR A 287 20.79 11.23 -20.56
N LYS A 288 21.28 12.47 -20.39
CA LYS A 288 20.44 13.64 -20.11
C LYS A 288 19.32 13.83 -21.16
N SER A 289 19.63 13.66 -22.44
CA SER A 289 18.62 13.76 -23.50
C SER A 289 17.59 12.65 -23.43
N CYS A 290 17.99 11.42 -23.11
CA CYS A 290 17.04 10.31 -22.93
C CYS A 290 16.11 10.54 -21.73
N MET A 291 16.66 11.00 -20.60
CA MET A 291 15.86 11.37 -19.43
C MET A 291 14.85 12.48 -19.77
N SER A 292 15.32 13.54 -20.46
CA SER A 292 14.47 14.65 -20.87
C SER A 292 13.37 14.22 -21.84
N ASP A 293 13.70 13.49 -22.89
CA ASP A 293 12.75 13.04 -23.90
C ASP A 293 11.70 12.11 -23.28
N TYR A 294 12.14 11.15 -22.47
CA TYR A 294 11.25 10.22 -21.77
C TYR A 294 10.22 10.94 -20.92
N MET A 295 10.67 11.90 -20.10
CA MET A 295 9.79 12.59 -19.17
C MET A 295 8.87 13.58 -19.88
N VAL A 296 9.36 14.30 -20.89
CA VAL A 296 8.54 15.23 -21.70
C VAL A 296 7.48 14.47 -22.50
N ILE A 297 7.85 13.34 -23.11
CA ILE A 297 6.88 12.49 -23.81
C ILE A 297 5.85 12.00 -22.80
N THR A 298 6.27 11.41 -21.69
CA THR A 298 5.35 10.86 -20.68
C THR A 298 4.37 11.90 -20.13
N ALA A 299 4.85 13.09 -19.76
CA ALA A 299 3.99 14.17 -19.27
C ALA A 299 2.98 14.67 -20.33
N ASN A 300 3.35 14.68 -21.61
CA ASN A 300 2.44 15.01 -22.71
C ASN A 300 1.36 13.94 -22.95
N TYR A 301 1.50 12.77 -22.33
CA TYR A 301 0.57 11.64 -22.41
C TYR A 301 0.06 11.21 -21.02
N SER A 302 0.02 12.12 -20.04
CA SER A 302 -0.49 11.83 -18.68
C SER A 302 -1.98 11.44 -18.64
N ASP A 303 -2.75 11.80 -19.66
CA ASP A 303 -4.13 11.33 -19.86
C ASP A 303 -4.24 9.84 -20.27
N VAL A 304 -3.12 9.24 -20.68
CA VAL A 304 -3.00 7.85 -21.18
C VAL A 304 -2.12 6.99 -20.27
N VAL A 305 -1.00 7.52 -19.80
CA VAL A 305 -0.02 6.79 -18.97
C VAL A 305 -0.42 6.85 -17.51
N PHE A 306 -0.80 5.70 -16.95
CA PHE A 306 -1.40 5.60 -15.61
C PHE A 306 -0.46 4.94 -14.59
N GLY A 307 0.73 4.48 -15.01
CA GLY A 307 1.68 3.85 -14.12
C GLY A 307 3.03 3.57 -14.76
N HIS A 308 4.06 3.61 -13.91
CA HIS A 308 5.46 3.36 -14.24
C HIS A 308 6.03 2.39 -13.21
N PHE A 309 6.66 1.30 -13.65
CA PHE A 309 7.09 0.21 -12.77
C PHE A 309 8.49 -0.28 -13.12
N TYR A 310 9.37 -0.28 -12.12
CA TYR A 310 10.79 -0.62 -12.27
C TYR A 310 11.30 -1.48 -11.11
N GLY A 311 12.48 -2.07 -11.29
CA GLY A 311 13.21 -2.85 -10.31
C GLY A 311 14.60 -2.28 -10.06
N HIS A 312 15.64 -3.11 -10.19
CA HIS A 312 17.07 -2.76 -10.19
C HIS A 312 17.65 -2.32 -8.85
N LEU A 313 16.95 -1.43 -8.13
CA LEU A 313 17.43 -0.84 -6.88
C LEU A 313 17.20 -1.75 -5.67
N ASN A 314 16.39 -2.80 -5.81
CA ASN A 314 16.01 -3.76 -4.76
C ASN A 314 15.38 -3.14 -3.52
N MET A 315 14.88 -1.90 -3.62
CA MET A 315 14.32 -1.16 -2.50
C MET A 315 12.92 -0.69 -2.84
N ASP A 316 12.03 -0.76 -1.86
CA ASP A 316 10.69 -0.20 -1.96
C ASP A 316 10.71 1.32 -1.84
N HIS A 317 10.40 2.02 -2.93
CA HIS A 317 10.23 3.47 -2.96
C HIS A 317 9.55 3.93 -4.25
N PHE A 318 9.35 5.24 -4.37
CA PHE A 318 8.86 5.89 -5.57
C PHE A 318 9.69 7.13 -5.91
N LEU A 319 9.71 7.53 -7.17
CA LEU A 319 10.35 8.75 -7.64
C LEU A 319 9.30 9.71 -8.18
N LEU A 320 9.55 11.01 -7.99
CA LEU A 320 8.72 12.09 -8.49
C LEU A 320 9.56 12.98 -9.39
N TYR A 321 9.14 13.11 -10.66
CA TYR A 321 9.82 13.97 -11.62
C TYR A 321 8.91 15.11 -12.05
N ASP A 322 9.41 16.33 -11.90
CA ASP A 322 8.78 17.55 -12.40
C ASP A 322 9.38 17.97 -13.74
N MET A 323 8.51 18.20 -14.73
CA MET A 323 8.87 18.69 -16.06
C MET A 323 9.13 20.18 -16.18
N ARG A 324 8.96 20.96 -15.12
CA ARG A 324 9.33 22.38 -15.04
C ARG A 324 10.84 22.56 -14.84
N GLU A 325 11.66 21.95 -15.69
CA GLU A 325 13.07 22.19 -16.04
C GLU A 325 14.16 22.30 -14.93
N LYS A 326 13.83 22.67 -13.69
CA LYS A 326 14.79 23.00 -12.61
C LYS A 326 15.38 21.77 -11.92
N GLU A 327 14.64 20.66 -11.86
CA GLU A 327 15.05 19.40 -11.20
C GLU A 327 16.13 18.63 -12.00
N ILE A 328 15.98 18.46 -13.33
CA ILE A 328 16.91 17.65 -14.14
C ILE A 328 18.36 18.20 -14.08
N HIS A 329 18.51 19.52 -13.92
CA HIS A 329 19.81 20.19 -13.86
C HIS A 329 20.45 20.20 -12.47
N ASN A 330 19.67 20.39 -11.39
CA ASN A 330 20.19 20.46 -10.03
C ASN A 330 20.38 19.07 -9.41
N SER A 331 19.43 18.16 -9.63
CA SER A 331 19.48 16.78 -9.11
C SER A 331 20.62 15.98 -9.73
N GLY A 332 21.01 16.30 -10.96
CA GLY A 332 22.21 15.75 -11.61
C GLY A 332 23.53 16.15 -10.95
N ARG A 333 23.61 17.33 -10.31
CA ARG A 333 24.82 17.79 -9.60
C ARG A 333 25.01 17.06 -8.26
N GLU A 334 23.95 16.94 -7.47
CA GLU A 334 23.98 16.20 -6.19
C GLU A 334 24.22 14.69 -6.39
N LEU A 335 23.63 14.11 -7.43
CA LEU A 335 23.81 12.69 -7.77
C LEU A 335 25.16 12.42 -8.47
N SER A 336 25.78 13.42 -9.12
CA SER A 336 27.15 13.30 -9.65
C SER A 336 28.23 13.34 -8.55
N SER A 337 27.99 13.98 -7.40
CA SER A 337 28.89 13.87 -6.25
C SER A 337 28.95 12.46 -5.64
N LEU A 338 27.92 11.64 -5.89
CA LEU A 338 27.89 10.21 -5.55
C LEU A 338 28.71 9.35 -6.52
N GLU A 339 28.97 9.81 -7.75
CA GLU A 339 29.81 9.13 -8.75
C GLU A 339 31.31 9.23 -8.41
N GLY A 340 31.72 10.27 -7.66
CA GLY A 340 33.12 10.60 -7.37
C GLY A 340 33.90 9.60 -6.50
N PHE A 341 33.26 8.54 -5.99
CA PHE A 341 33.88 7.55 -5.11
C PHE A 341 33.84 6.09 -5.64
N THR A 342 33.40 5.84 -6.87
CA THR A 342 33.12 4.47 -7.34
C THR A 342 33.84 4.08 -8.63
N ASN A 343 34.94 3.33 -8.50
CA ASN A 343 35.52 2.50 -9.57
C ASN A 343 34.85 1.10 -9.66
N ASP A 344 33.74 0.86 -8.95
CA ASP A 344 33.12 -0.48 -8.88
C ASP A 344 31.98 -0.65 -9.90
N HIS A 345 32.07 -1.72 -10.70
CA HIS A 345 31.18 -2.08 -11.81
C HIS A 345 29.78 -2.58 -11.41
N HIS A 346 29.35 -2.43 -10.15
CA HIS A 346 28.06 -2.94 -9.64
C HIS A 346 27.23 -1.84 -8.94
N ASP A 347 26.11 -1.46 -9.54
CA ASP A 347 25.32 -0.28 -9.16
C ASP A 347 24.57 -0.42 -7.83
N GLN A 348 24.10 -1.63 -7.52
CA GLN A 348 23.50 -1.97 -6.22
C GLN A 348 24.53 -1.87 -5.08
N VAL A 349 25.81 -2.17 -5.35
CA VAL A 349 26.90 -2.09 -4.36
C VAL A 349 27.22 -0.63 -4.02
N SER A 350 27.16 0.25 -5.02
CA SER A 350 27.32 1.70 -4.83
C SER A 350 26.21 2.27 -3.95
N ILE A 351 24.95 1.92 -4.22
CA ILE A 351 23.80 2.41 -3.45
C ILE A 351 23.81 1.86 -2.02
N GLN A 352 24.13 0.58 -1.81
CA GLN A 352 24.22 0.02 -0.45
C GLN A 352 25.35 0.64 0.38
N ARG A 353 26.47 1.01 -0.25
CA ARG A 353 27.57 1.71 0.44
C ARG A 353 27.20 3.14 0.83
N ASN A 354 26.39 3.81 0.02
CA ASN A 354 26.02 5.23 0.18
C ASN A 354 24.52 5.43 0.42
N ILE A 355 23.87 4.46 1.08
CA ILE A 355 22.40 4.44 1.24
C ILE A 355 21.87 5.71 1.90
N GLN A 356 22.63 6.30 2.82
CA GLN A 356 22.23 7.53 3.50
C GLN A 356 22.19 8.74 2.56
N GLU A 357 23.12 8.83 1.61
CA GLU A 357 23.14 9.89 0.61
C GLU A 357 21.98 9.73 -0.39
N TYR A 358 21.69 8.49 -0.80
CA TYR A 358 20.52 8.20 -1.64
C TYR A 358 19.19 8.53 -0.93
N VAL A 359 19.05 8.16 0.34
CA VAL A 359 17.88 8.49 1.17
C VAL A 359 17.76 10.01 1.37
N ASN A 360 18.87 10.73 1.55
CA ASN A 360 18.87 12.18 1.64
C ASN A 360 18.42 12.83 0.33
N TRP A 361 18.88 12.32 -0.81
CA TRP A 361 18.44 12.75 -2.13
C TRP A 361 16.94 12.51 -2.35
N LEU A 362 16.43 11.33 -2.01
CA LEU A 362 14.98 11.05 -2.07
C LEU A 362 14.18 12.05 -1.21
N ARG A 363 14.65 12.31 0.02
CA ARG A 363 14.01 13.30 0.90
C ARG A 363 14.04 14.70 0.32
N HIS A 364 15.14 15.06 -0.34
CA HIS A 364 15.27 16.35 -1.03
C HIS A 364 14.28 16.45 -2.19
N MET A 365 14.24 15.44 -3.07
CA MET A 365 13.27 15.34 -4.16
C MET A 365 11.84 15.55 -3.68
N TYR A 366 11.41 14.84 -2.63
CA TYR A 366 10.06 14.97 -2.10
C TYR A 366 9.76 16.37 -1.53
N LYS A 367 10.77 17.03 -0.95
CA LYS A 367 10.63 18.36 -0.34
C LYS A 367 10.51 19.47 -1.39
N GLU A 368 11.13 19.30 -2.55
CA GLU A 368 11.10 20.32 -3.59
C GLU A 368 9.75 20.36 -4.33
N VAL A 369 8.95 19.28 -4.29
CA VAL A 369 7.62 19.20 -4.93
C VAL A 369 6.68 20.37 -4.55
N ASP A 370 6.65 20.76 -3.27
CA ASP A 370 5.73 21.76 -2.69
C ASP A 370 6.01 23.22 -3.15
N LYS A 371 7.27 23.55 -3.49
CA LYS A 371 7.65 24.94 -3.83
C LYS A 371 7.13 25.43 -5.19
N PHE A 372 6.54 24.55 -5.98
CA PHE A 372 6.20 24.84 -7.36
C PHE A 372 4.73 25.19 -7.62
N GLU A 373 3.82 25.00 -6.65
CA GLU A 373 2.47 25.58 -6.73
C GLU A 373 2.51 27.13 -6.68
N HIS A 374 3.59 27.72 -6.16
CA HIS A 374 3.74 29.17 -5.98
C HIS A 374 4.51 29.93 -7.08
N LYS A 375 4.88 29.30 -8.22
CA LYS A 375 5.59 30.00 -9.31
C LYS A 375 4.94 29.80 -10.68
N GLN A 376 3.84 30.50 -10.93
CA GLN A 376 3.29 30.69 -12.28
C GLN A 376 4.14 31.60 -13.19
N SER A 377 5.27 32.17 -12.74
CA SER A 377 5.98 33.24 -13.46
C SER A 377 7.07 32.83 -14.45
N ASP A 378 7.59 31.60 -14.44
CA ASP A 378 8.86 31.30 -15.12
C ASP A 378 8.70 30.48 -16.42
N ARG A 379 7.80 30.90 -17.33
CA ARG A 379 7.65 30.27 -18.67
C ARG A 379 8.75 30.65 -19.68
N HIS A 380 9.75 31.45 -19.30
CA HIS A 380 10.69 32.06 -20.25
C HIS A 380 11.97 31.26 -20.54
N GLU A 381 12.27 30.18 -19.81
CA GLU A 381 13.59 29.51 -19.88
C GLU A 381 13.66 28.18 -20.66
N LEU A 382 12.59 27.74 -21.34
CA LEU A 382 12.63 26.50 -22.14
C LEU A 382 13.68 26.58 -23.29
N SER A 383 14.51 25.54 -23.46
CA SER A 383 15.45 25.46 -24.60
C SER A 383 14.70 25.37 -25.94
N GLN A 384 15.36 25.76 -27.05
CA GLN A 384 14.77 25.71 -28.39
C GLN A 384 14.28 24.30 -28.79
N HIS A 385 14.94 23.25 -28.30
CA HIS A 385 14.54 21.86 -28.57
C HIS A 385 13.23 21.49 -27.85
N GLN A 386 13.07 21.87 -26.57
CA GLN A 386 11.83 21.65 -25.82
C GLN A 386 10.68 22.54 -26.36
N LYS A 387 10.97 23.79 -26.76
CA LYS A 387 9.98 24.68 -27.40
C LYS A 387 9.39 24.09 -28.69
N SER A 388 10.17 23.32 -29.45
CA SER A 388 9.68 22.60 -30.64
C SER A 388 8.75 21.44 -30.30
N ILE A 389 8.84 20.87 -29.10
CA ILE A 389 8.03 19.72 -28.65
C ILE A 389 6.77 20.20 -27.93
N PHE A 390 6.86 21.33 -27.21
CA PHE A 390 5.77 21.92 -26.41
C PHE A 390 4.70 22.67 -27.23
N THR A 391 4.96 22.99 -28.51
CA THR A 391 3.99 23.71 -29.35
C THR A 391 2.92 22.77 -29.90
N LYS A 392 1.91 22.42 -29.08
CA LYS A 392 0.47 22.41 -29.47
C LYS A 392 -0.51 21.86 -28.43
N ASN A 393 -0.11 21.27 -27.30
CA ASN A 393 -1.07 20.71 -26.35
C ASN A 393 -0.85 21.26 -24.94
N ILE A 394 -1.94 21.72 -24.33
CA ILE A 394 -2.00 22.22 -22.95
C ILE A 394 -1.70 21.02 -22.02
N VAL A 395 -0.53 21.00 -21.39
CA VAL A 395 -0.13 19.98 -20.40
C VAL A 395 -0.98 20.18 -19.15
N SER A 396 -1.77 19.18 -18.76
CA SER A 396 -2.59 19.25 -17.53
C SER A 396 -1.78 18.95 -16.27
N GLU A 397 -0.72 18.14 -16.34
CA GLU A 397 0.09 17.74 -15.17
C GLU A 397 1.56 17.53 -15.57
N PRO A 398 2.52 18.36 -15.08
CA PRO A 398 3.94 18.22 -15.41
C PRO A 398 4.68 17.17 -14.57
N MET A 399 3.96 16.40 -13.75
CA MET A 399 4.55 15.49 -12.75
C MET A 399 4.40 14.03 -13.18
N VAL A 400 5.46 13.24 -12.95
CA VAL A 400 5.50 11.81 -13.24
C VAL A 400 5.88 11.03 -11.98
N VAL A 401 5.04 10.07 -11.60
CA VAL A 401 5.33 9.10 -10.54
C VAL A 401 5.95 7.84 -11.14
N VAL A 402 7.05 7.38 -10.54
CA VAL A 402 7.73 6.12 -10.88
C VAL A 402 7.74 5.20 -9.66
N HIS A 403 7.21 3.99 -9.78
CA HIS A 403 7.25 2.98 -8.72
C HIS A 403 8.47 2.10 -8.89
N VAL A 404 9.22 1.89 -7.80
CA VAL A 404 10.33 0.94 -7.75
C VAL A 404 9.98 -0.16 -6.76
N ALA A 405 10.04 -1.41 -7.21
CA ALA A 405 9.71 -2.56 -6.39
C ALA A 405 10.96 -3.15 -5.71
N PRO A 406 10.83 -3.68 -4.48
CA PRO A 406 11.85 -4.53 -3.88
C PRO A 406 11.90 -5.88 -4.61
N SER A 407 12.98 -6.63 -4.40
CA SER A 407 13.30 -7.83 -5.17
C SER A 407 12.98 -9.14 -4.45
N VAL A 408 12.95 -10.23 -5.22
CA VAL A 408 12.94 -11.60 -4.68
C VAL A 408 14.34 -11.97 -4.13
N PHE A 409 15.38 -11.40 -4.71
CA PHE A 409 16.78 -11.54 -4.30
C PHE A 409 17.04 -11.18 -2.83
N PRO A 410 17.72 -12.05 -2.06
CA PRO A 410 17.81 -11.94 -0.60
C PRO A 410 18.89 -10.96 -0.09
N VAL A 411 19.23 -9.90 -0.82
CA VAL A 411 19.99 -8.81 -0.18
C VAL A 411 19.12 -8.06 0.83
N TYR A 412 17.83 -7.94 0.54
CA TYR A 412 16.82 -7.63 1.54
C TYR A 412 15.94 -8.86 1.79
N MET A 413 14.81 -8.71 2.47
CA MET A 413 13.87 -9.82 2.56
C MET A 413 13.19 -10.03 1.20
N PRO A 414 13.11 -11.28 0.70
CA PRO A 414 12.44 -11.59 -0.55
C PRO A 414 11.02 -11.05 -0.56
N SER A 415 10.68 -10.33 -1.62
CA SER A 415 9.48 -9.51 -1.67
C SER A 415 8.79 -9.60 -3.03
N VAL A 416 7.46 -9.50 -3.01
CA VAL A 416 6.63 -9.45 -4.23
C VAL A 416 5.50 -8.44 -4.04
N ARG A 417 5.05 -7.81 -5.12
CA ARG A 417 4.06 -6.73 -5.05
C ARG A 417 2.85 -7.03 -5.92
N ILE A 418 1.67 -6.77 -5.37
CA ILE A 418 0.40 -6.98 -6.07
C ILE A 418 -0.34 -5.65 -6.12
N TYR A 419 -0.60 -5.20 -7.34
CA TYR A 419 -1.32 -3.96 -7.61
C TYR A 419 -2.80 -4.25 -7.83
N ARG A 420 -3.62 -3.29 -7.42
CA ARG A 420 -5.06 -3.25 -7.71
C ARG A 420 -5.36 -2.06 -8.60
N TYR A 421 -6.17 -2.28 -9.63
CA TYR A 421 -6.59 -1.22 -10.55
C TYR A 421 -8.10 -1.27 -10.84
N GLU A 422 -8.62 -0.14 -11.28
CA GLU A 422 -10.03 0.04 -11.67
C GLU A 422 -10.33 -0.76 -12.94
N TYR A 423 -11.16 -1.81 -12.82
CA TYR A 423 -11.55 -2.68 -13.93
C TYR A 423 -13.03 -2.46 -14.23
N ARG A 424 -13.34 -1.83 -15.37
CA ARG A 424 -14.73 -1.57 -15.76
C ARG A 424 -15.11 -2.41 -16.96
N HIS A 425 -16.27 -3.06 -16.88
CA HIS A 425 -17.02 -3.41 -18.08
C HIS A 425 -17.70 -2.15 -18.64
N ALA A 426 -17.76 -2.03 -19.97
CA ALA A 426 -17.98 -0.79 -20.72
C ALA A 426 -19.37 -0.11 -20.59
N SER A 427 -20.09 -0.22 -19.46
CA SER A 427 -21.47 0.25 -19.32
C SER A 427 -21.89 0.86 -17.98
N GLU A 428 -20.99 1.09 -17.01
CA GLU A 428 -21.40 1.67 -15.71
C GLU A 428 -21.06 3.17 -15.56
N GLU A 429 -22.09 4.01 -15.70
CA GLU A 429 -22.06 5.42 -15.32
C GLU A 429 -22.11 5.56 -13.78
N GLY A 430 -21.15 6.30 -13.20
CA GLY A 430 -21.19 6.68 -11.78
C GLY A 430 -19.96 6.32 -10.92
N ALA A 431 -18.95 5.63 -11.46
CA ALA A 431 -17.76 5.29 -10.67
C ALA A 431 -16.74 6.45 -10.56
N ASN A 432 -16.03 6.49 -9.43
CA ASN A 432 -15.16 7.59 -9.01
C ASN A 432 -13.85 7.71 -9.82
N HIS A 433 -13.34 6.61 -10.41
CA HIS A 433 -12.02 6.57 -11.07
C HIS A 433 -12.07 6.00 -12.49
N LYS A 434 -11.22 6.46 -13.41
CA LYS A 434 -11.20 5.99 -14.80
C LYS A 434 -10.69 4.54 -14.88
N HIS A 435 -11.15 3.77 -15.87
CA HIS A 435 -10.62 2.43 -16.12
C HIS A 435 -9.09 2.46 -16.26
N GLY A 436 -8.40 1.48 -15.67
CA GLY A 436 -6.94 1.40 -15.62
C GLY A 436 -6.29 2.24 -14.51
N THR A 437 -7.04 3.06 -13.77
CA THR A 437 -6.48 3.83 -12.66
C THR A 437 -5.98 2.90 -11.56
N LEU A 438 -4.74 3.11 -11.10
CA LEU A 438 -4.16 2.39 -9.98
C LEU A 438 -4.82 2.82 -8.67
N LEU A 439 -5.34 1.87 -7.90
CA LEU A 439 -6.07 2.11 -6.65
C LEU A 439 -5.25 1.81 -5.40
N GLY A 440 -4.08 1.19 -5.56
CA GLY A 440 -3.20 0.80 -4.46
C GLY A 440 -2.39 -0.45 -4.80
N TYR A 441 -1.47 -0.79 -3.92
CA TYR A 441 -0.80 -2.09 -3.94
C TYR A 441 -0.61 -2.66 -2.54
N SER A 442 -0.45 -3.97 -2.50
CA SER A 442 -0.05 -4.75 -1.33
C SER A 442 1.37 -5.25 -1.54
N GLN A 443 2.25 -4.94 -0.58
CA GLN A 443 3.62 -5.41 -0.52
C GLN A 443 3.67 -6.66 0.35
N PHE A 444 4.22 -7.74 -0.19
CA PHE A 444 4.39 -9.00 0.51
C PHE A 444 5.87 -9.28 0.73
N VAL A 445 6.20 -9.88 1.87
CA VAL A 445 7.57 -10.17 2.27
C VAL A 445 7.67 -11.56 2.90
N ALA A 446 8.75 -12.29 2.61
CA ALA A 446 9.03 -13.58 3.23
C ALA A 446 10.18 -13.46 4.24
N ASN A 447 9.93 -13.85 5.50
CA ASN A 447 10.98 -13.88 6.52
C ASN A 447 11.82 -15.16 6.40
N ILE A 448 12.79 -15.14 5.48
CA ILE A 448 13.65 -16.30 5.22
C ILE A 448 14.60 -16.62 6.38
N SER A 449 14.93 -15.65 7.24
CA SER A 449 15.70 -15.89 8.47
C SER A 449 14.94 -16.81 9.42
N ARG A 450 13.69 -16.46 9.73
CA ARG A 450 12.80 -17.29 10.56
C ARG A 450 12.54 -18.65 9.91
N TYR A 451 12.34 -18.67 8.59
CA TYR A 451 12.17 -19.91 7.86
C TYR A 451 13.39 -20.82 8.04
N ASN A 452 14.60 -20.31 7.81
CA ASN A 452 15.84 -21.08 7.93
C ASN A 452 16.05 -21.60 9.37
N GLU A 453 15.71 -20.81 10.39
CA GLU A 453 15.80 -21.25 11.79
C GLU A 453 14.85 -22.42 12.11
N ILE A 454 13.60 -22.36 11.64
CA ILE A 454 12.56 -23.35 11.99
C ILE A 454 12.62 -24.58 11.07
N ASN A 455 12.92 -24.38 9.79
CA ASN A 455 12.75 -25.37 8.74
C ASN A 455 14.06 -25.74 8.04
N GLY A 456 15.17 -25.04 8.32
CA GLY A 456 16.42 -25.25 7.60
C GLY A 456 16.97 -26.66 7.71
N HIS A 457 16.71 -27.36 8.81
CA HIS A 457 17.14 -28.74 9.03
C HIS A 457 16.18 -29.81 8.45
N LYS A 458 15.00 -29.41 7.95
CA LYS A 458 14.00 -30.36 7.42
C LYS A 458 14.36 -30.79 6.01
N ASP A 459 13.92 -31.99 5.63
CA ASP A 459 14.01 -32.52 4.28
C ASP A 459 12.79 -33.44 4.04
N PRO A 460 11.89 -33.14 3.08
CA PRO A 460 11.91 -31.97 2.18
C PRO A 460 11.70 -30.63 2.92
N LYS A 461 12.15 -29.53 2.30
CA LYS A 461 11.92 -28.17 2.80
C LYS A 461 10.41 -27.84 2.66
N PRO A 462 9.73 -27.38 3.73
CA PRO A 462 8.30 -27.03 3.66
C PRO A 462 8.04 -25.77 2.82
N PRO A 463 6.79 -25.50 2.40
CA PRO A 463 6.48 -24.30 1.61
C PRO A 463 6.90 -22.99 2.30
N LEU A 464 7.38 -22.03 1.51
CA LEU A 464 7.59 -20.65 1.98
C LEU A 464 6.25 -19.91 1.95
N ASN A 465 6.01 -19.06 2.95
CA ASN A 465 4.86 -18.17 2.98
C ASN A 465 5.34 -16.72 3.00
N PHE A 466 4.62 -15.87 2.28
CA PHE A 466 4.80 -14.43 2.34
C PHE A 466 3.68 -13.83 3.18
N ASP A 467 4.07 -12.92 4.07
CA ASP A 467 3.17 -12.13 4.89
C ASP A 467 2.92 -10.76 4.23
N LEU A 468 1.73 -10.20 4.41
CA LEU A 468 1.45 -8.82 4.02
C LEU A 468 2.32 -7.89 4.88
N GLU A 469 3.26 -7.19 4.25
CA GLU A 469 4.08 -6.18 4.91
C GLU A 469 3.25 -4.92 5.14
N TYR A 470 2.61 -4.42 4.07
CA TYR A 470 1.67 -3.32 4.13
C TYR A 470 0.81 -3.22 2.86
N ASP A 471 -0.28 -2.47 2.96
CA ASP A 471 -1.00 -1.92 1.81
C ASP A 471 -0.98 -0.39 1.85
N THR A 472 -0.93 0.24 0.68
CA THR A 472 -0.74 1.70 0.55
C THR A 472 -1.85 2.51 1.20
N ASN A 473 -3.08 2.00 1.19
CA ASN A 473 -4.23 2.69 1.78
C ASN A 473 -4.17 2.65 3.31
N THR A 474 -3.96 1.48 3.90
CA THR A 474 -3.89 1.34 5.37
C THR A 474 -2.67 2.05 5.96
N LEU A 475 -1.51 1.97 5.30
CA LEU A 475 -0.27 2.53 5.82
C LEU A 475 -0.16 4.04 5.59
N TYR A 476 -0.44 4.51 4.37
CA TYR A 476 -0.22 5.89 3.96
C TYR A 476 -1.52 6.69 3.79
N GLY A 477 -2.69 6.05 3.83
CA GLY A 477 -3.98 6.71 3.59
C GLY A 477 -4.28 6.95 2.11
N LEU A 478 -3.52 6.34 1.19
CA LEU A 478 -3.68 6.54 -0.25
C LEU A 478 -4.93 5.83 -0.77
N SER A 479 -5.93 6.60 -1.18
CA SER A 479 -7.16 6.06 -1.79
C SER A 479 -6.97 5.60 -3.24
N ASP A 480 -5.97 6.15 -3.91
CA ASP A 480 -5.47 5.75 -5.22
C ASP A 480 -3.97 6.04 -5.32
N LEU A 481 -3.35 5.67 -6.44
CA LEU A 481 -1.94 5.93 -6.74
C LEU A 481 -1.79 7.03 -7.79
N SER A 482 -2.67 8.04 -7.76
CA SER A 482 -2.57 9.22 -8.63
C SER A 482 -1.34 10.06 -8.29
N VAL A 483 -0.97 10.94 -9.22
CA VAL A 483 0.09 11.93 -9.03
C VAL A 483 -0.19 12.79 -7.79
N ASP A 484 -1.41 13.29 -7.63
CA ASP A 484 -1.81 14.13 -6.49
C ASP A 484 -1.66 13.40 -5.16
N SER A 485 -2.13 12.15 -5.07
CA SER A 485 -1.96 11.29 -3.90
C SER A 485 -0.49 11.13 -3.49
N TYR A 486 0.42 10.98 -4.46
CA TYR A 486 1.85 10.88 -4.18
C TYR A 486 2.51 12.22 -3.83
N ILE A 487 2.01 13.34 -4.36
CA ILE A 487 2.45 14.68 -3.96
C ILE A 487 2.08 14.94 -2.49
N GLU A 488 0.84 14.64 -2.10
CA GLU A 488 0.38 14.75 -0.71
C GLU A 488 1.21 13.87 0.23
N LEU A 489 1.52 12.63 -0.19
CA LEU A 489 2.38 11.75 0.58
C LEU A 489 3.82 12.30 0.69
N ALA A 490 4.39 12.82 -0.40
CA ALA A 490 5.73 13.41 -0.41
C ALA A 490 5.83 14.63 0.52
N ASP A 491 4.82 15.50 0.53
CA ASP A 491 4.74 16.60 1.49
C ASP A 491 4.66 16.06 2.94
N ALA A 492 3.74 15.14 3.21
CA ALA A 492 3.57 14.52 4.53
C ALA A 492 4.84 13.80 5.03
N LEU A 493 5.69 13.31 4.13
CA LEU A 493 6.97 12.68 4.46
C LEU A 493 8.07 13.68 4.83
N THR A 494 7.97 14.93 4.39
CA THR A 494 9.08 15.90 4.47
C THR A 494 8.86 17.02 5.48
N GLN A 495 7.63 17.22 5.96
CA GLN A 495 7.30 18.22 6.99
C GLN A 495 8.15 18.06 8.27
N ASN A 496 8.37 19.19 8.94
CA ASN A 496 9.28 19.30 10.10
C ASN A 496 8.63 18.99 11.45
N ASP A 497 7.50 18.28 11.49
CA ASP A 497 6.81 17.90 12.72
C ASP A 497 7.08 16.44 13.14
N THR A 498 6.55 16.06 14.31
CA THR A 498 6.80 14.72 14.89
C THR A 498 6.09 13.60 14.14
N LYS A 499 4.88 13.85 13.62
CA LYS A 499 4.10 12.87 12.87
C LYS A 499 4.78 12.57 11.53
N SER A 500 5.26 13.60 10.84
CA SER A 500 5.96 13.45 9.55
C SER A 500 7.33 12.78 9.72
N ARG A 501 8.07 13.05 10.81
CA ARG A 501 9.26 12.26 11.14
C ARG A 501 8.94 10.80 11.44
N GLN A 502 7.82 10.50 12.09
CA GLN A 502 7.36 9.12 12.31
C GLN A 502 6.95 8.46 11.00
N LEU A 503 6.27 9.18 10.11
CA LEU A 503 5.87 8.70 8.79
C LEU A 503 7.10 8.43 7.91
N TRP A 504 8.06 9.36 7.86
CA TRP A 504 9.35 9.17 7.20
C TRP A 504 10.12 7.99 7.76
N ASN A 505 10.18 7.86 9.09
CA ASN A 505 10.78 6.68 9.69
C ASN A 505 10.00 5.42 9.35
N THR A 506 8.68 5.49 9.14
CA THR A 506 7.83 4.35 8.76
C THR A 506 8.08 3.94 7.30
N PHE A 507 8.11 4.91 6.39
CA PHE A 507 8.51 4.76 4.99
C PHE A 507 9.92 4.18 4.88
N LEU A 508 10.86 4.70 5.69
CA LEU A 508 12.18 4.13 5.83
C LEU A 508 12.20 2.88 6.70
N SER A 509 11.13 2.46 7.38
CA SER A 509 11.16 1.36 8.38
C SER A 509 11.13 -0.04 7.76
N SER A 510 11.73 -0.16 6.58
CA SER A 510 12.80 -1.13 6.38
C SER A 510 13.97 -0.99 7.39
N LYS A 511 14.11 0.13 8.13
CA LYS A 511 15.11 0.43 9.18
C LYS A 511 14.90 -0.32 10.49
N LEU A 512 13.66 -0.57 10.88
CA LEU A 512 13.39 -1.44 12.03
C LEU A 512 13.67 -2.89 11.65
N LEU A 513 13.24 -3.26 10.44
CA LEU A 513 13.59 -4.51 9.81
C LEU A 513 15.12 -4.64 9.70
N ASP A 514 15.87 -3.60 9.33
CA ASP A 514 17.34 -3.58 9.20
C ASP A 514 18.05 -3.63 10.57
N ILE A 515 17.53 -2.94 11.61
CA ILE A 515 17.99 -3.11 12.99
C ILE A 515 17.85 -4.57 13.43
N ILE A 516 16.68 -5.16 13.17
CA ILE A 516 16.37 -6.54 13.53
C ILE A 516 17.18 -7.53 12.67
N HIS A 517 17.39 -7.26 11.38
CA HIS A 517 18.21 -8.05 10.48
C HIS A 517 19.68 -8.05 10.91
N ARG A 518 20.24 -6.88 11.20
CA ARG A 518 21.63 -6.75 11.70
C ARG A 518 21.78 -7.40 13.06
N TYR A 519 20.76 -7.33 13.92
CA TYR A 519 20.71 -8.06 15.18
C TYR A 519 20.70 -9.60 14.96
N PHE A 520 19.87 -10.11 14.04
CA PHE A 520 19.83 -11.54 13.69
C PHE A 520 21.12 -12.02 13.00
N ALA A 521 21.75 -11.16 12.21
CA ALA A 521 23.09 -11.35 11.64
C ALA A 521 24.21 -11.26 12.69
N LYS A 522 23.88 -11.29 13.99
CA LYS A 522 24.79 -11.30 15.14
C LYS A 522 25.72 -10.08 15.22
N GLN A 523 25.37 -8.97 14.57
CA GLN A 523 26.06 -7.71 14.80
C GLN A 523 25.76 -7.20 16.22
N ASN A 524 26.77 -6.61 16.86
CA ASN A 524 26.58 -6.07 18.20
C ASN A 524 25.84 -4.72 18.14
N ILE A 525 25.06 -4.39 19.18
CA ILE A 525 24.25 -3.16 19.24
C ILE A 525 25.11 -1.88 19.10
N ILE A 526 26.37 -1.91 19.53
CA ILE A 526 27.29 -0.78 19.42
C ILE A 526 27.69 -0.55 17.96
N GLN A 527 27.90 -1.62 17.21
CA GLN A 527 28.20 -1.63 15.80
C GLN A 527 26.99 -1.16 15.00
N ILE A 528 25.80 -1.72 15.27
CA ILE A 528 24.53 -1.26 14.66
C ILE A 528 24.32 0.23 14.94
N SER A 529 24.61 0.70 16.16
CA SER A 529 24.46 2.11 16.54
C SER A 529 25.42 3.05 15.81
N ARG A 530 26.67 2.61 15.59
CA ARG A 530 27.67 3.40 14.86
C ARG A 530 27.40 3.41 13.36
N GLU A 531 27.08 2.25 12.79
CA GLU A 531 26.87 2.09 11.35
C GLU A 531 25.54 2.70 10.88
N MET A 532 24.50 2.67 11.72
CA MET A 532 23.20 3.26 11.39
C MET A 532 23.01 4.68 11.96
N GLU A 533 23.95 5.16 12.76
CA GLU A 533 23.86 6.43 13.52
C GLU A 533 22.59 6.56 14.38
N ILE A 534 22.06 5.42 14.85
CA ILE A 534 20.89 5.35 15.73
C ILE A 534 21.36 5.21 17.18
N PRO A 535 20.77 5.93 18.15
CA PRO A 535 21.13 5.77 19.56
C PRO A 535 21.00 4.30 20.01
N LYS A 536 21.99 3.82 20.77
CA LYS A 536 22.01 2.45 21.31
C LYS A 536 20.73 2.09 22.07
N SER A 537 20.14 3.05 22.78
CA SER A 537 18.88 2.89 23.50
C SER A 537 17.73 2.54 22.55
N THR A 538 17.61 3.27 21.43
CA THR A 538 16.59 3.03 20.40
C THR A 538 16.74 1.66 19.75
N ILE A 539 17.96 1.24 19.43
CA ILE A 539 18.23 -0.11 18.88
C ILE A 539 17.84 -1.20 19.89
N THR A 540 18.23 -1.01 21.16
CA THR A 540 17.91 -1.94 22.24
C THR A 540 16.40 -2.05 22.45
N ASP A 541 15.68 -0.93 22.43
CA ASP A 541 14.23 -0.90 22.55
C ASP A 541 13.53 -1.59 21.37
N CYS A 542 14.06 -1.44 20.16
CA CYS A 542 13.57 -2.11 18.97
C CYS A 542 13.75 -3.63 19.06
N VAL A 543 14.95 -4.10 19.43
CA VAL A 543 15.25 -5.54 19.63
C VAL A 543 14.39 -6.14 20.73
N ASN A 544 14.29 -5.47 21.89
CA ASN A 544 13.49 -5.95 23.02
C ASN A 544 12.00 -6.02 22.69
N ARG A 545 11.50 -5.06 21.91
CA ARG A 545 10.11 -5.06 21.42
C ARG A 545 9.89 -6.26 20.50
N TYR A 546 10.74 -6.43 19.49
CA TYR A 546 10.65 -7.55 18.56
C TYR A 546 10.70 -8.90 19.30
N ASN A 547 11.65 -9.12 20.21
CA ASN A 547 11.74 -10.36 21.00
C ASN A 547 10.48 -10.65 21.83
N LYS A 548 9.69 -9.61 22.17
CA LYS A 548 8.46 -9.73 22.95
C LYS A 548 7.21 -9.93 22.09
N THR A 549 7.17 -9.33 20.90
CA THR A 549 5.96 -9.28 20.06
C THR A 549 6.07 -10.12 18.79
N ASP A 550 7.27 -10.58 18.42
CA ASP A 550 7.57 -11.31 17.19
C ASP A 550 7.12 -10.56 15.92
N THR A 551 7.11 -9.22 15.99
CA THR A 551 6.70 -8.33 14.90
C THR A 551 7.49 -7.03 14.92
N VAL A 552 7.86 -6.55 13.74
CA VAL A 552 8.44 -5.23 13.50
C VAL A 552 7.36 -4.14 13.37
N VAL A 553 6.10 -4.49 13.20
CA VAL A 553 5.07 -3.45 13.10
C VAL A 553 4.93 -2.72 14.44
N ILE A 554 5.01 -1.38 14.43
CA ILE A 554 4.74 -0.58 15.62
C ILE A 554 3.25 -0.69 15.94
N VAL A 555 2.90 -1.68 16.78
CA VAL A 555 1.53 -1.83 17.29
C VAL A 555 1.15 -0.54 18.02
N LYS A 556 -0.05 -0.03 17.73
CA LYS A 556 -0.61 1.17 18.34
C LYS A 556 -0.43 1.09 19.86
N ARG A 557 0.34 2.03 20.44
CA ARG A 557 0.65 2.03 21.88
C ARG A 557 -0.64 1.86 22.67
N SER A 558 -0.67 0.91 23.61
CA SER A 558 -1.70 0.91 24.65
C SER A 558 -1.61 2.26 25.34
N GLY A 559 -2.65 3.09 25.18
CA GLY A 559 -2.67 4.42 25.76
C GLY A 559 -2.44 4.39 27.27
N ARG A 560 -2.31 5.57 27.87
CA ARG A 560 -2.18 5.72 29.33
C ARG A 560 -3.16 4.78 30.06
N PRO A 561 -2.69 3.96 31.02
CA PRO A 561 -3.56 3.08 31.78
C PRO A 561 -4.79 3.83 32.30
N LEU A 562 -5.96 3.22 32.15
CA LEU A 562 -7.20 3.82 32.61
C LEU A 562 -7.11 4.04 34.12
N LYS A 563 -7.53 5.21 34.59
CA LYS A 563 -7.61 5.51 36.04
C LYS A 563 -8.54 4.56 36.80
N LEU A 564 -9.48 3.93 36.10
CA LEU A 564 -10.45 2.98 36.65
C LEU A 564 -10.01 1.55 36.36
N SER A 565 -9.95 0.70 37.39
CA SER A 565 -9.73 -0.73 37.23
C SER A 565 -10.94 -1.41 36.58
N LYS A 566 -10.80 -2.65 36.06
CA LYS A 566 -11.93 -3.41 35.51
C LYS A 566 -13.08 -3.58 36.53
N ARG A 567 -12.77 -3.61 37.83
CA ARG A 567 -13.77 -3.67 38.91
C ARG A 567 -14.54 -2.35 39.01
N ASP A 568 -13.84 -1.23 39.05
CA ASP A 568 -14.44 0.10 39.16
C ASP A 568 -15.31 0.43 37.95
N GLN A 569 -14.86 0.00 36.77
CA GLN A 569 -15.62 0.15 35.52
C GLN A 569 -16.97 -0.57 35.57
N ARG A 570 -17.02 -1.79 36.13
CA ARG A 570 -18.29 -2.51 36.32
C ARG A 570 -19.21 -1.80 37.30
N THR A 571 -18.66 -1.23 38.37
CA THR A 571 -19.44 -0.42 39.33
C THR A 571 -20.05 0.80 38.64
N VAL A 572 -19.26 1.54 37.86
CA VAL A 572 -19.73 2.71 37.10
C VAL A 572 -20.84 2.34 36.10
N VAL A 573 -20.65 1.25 35.33
CA VAL A 573 -21.67 0.78 34.38
C VAL A 573 -22.96 0.32 35.09
N ARG A 574 -22.84 -0.27 36.28
CA ARG A 574 -23.99 -0.64 37.09
C ARG A 574 -24.74 0.60 37.60
N ASN A 575 -24.03 1.61 38.09
CA ASN A 575 -24.63 2.88 38.53
C ASN A 575 -25.41 3.55 37.39
N PHE A 576 -24.88 3.55 36.17
CA PHE A 576 -25.61 4.08 34.99
C PHE A 576 -26.93 3.37 34.71
N ARG A 577 -27.05 2.08 35.04
CA ARG A 577 -28.28 1.30 34.83
C ARG A 577 -29.27 1.43 35.97
N GLU A 578 -28.78 1.39 37.21
CA GLU A 578 -29.62 1.40 38.41
C GLU A 578 -30.09 2.82 38.77
N GLN A 579 -29.30 3.84 38.43
CA GLN A 579 -29.52 5.24 38.81
C GLN A 579 -29.37 6.18 37.60
N SER A 580 -30.10 5.88 36.53
CA SER A 580 -30.01 6.56 35.22
C SER A 580 -30.22 8.08 35.25
N PHE A 581 -30.92 8.64 36.24
CA PHE A 581 -31.17 10.08 36.36
C PHE A 581 -30.14 10.85 37.19
N VAL A 582 -29.20 10.14 37.83
CA VAL A 582 -28.13 10.77 38.61
C VAL A 582 -27.12 11.42 37.67
N SER A 583 -26.71 12.66 37.97
CA SER A 583 -25.74 13.37 37.16
C SER A 583 -24.33 12.78 37.33
N PHE A 584 -23.43 12.99 36.35
CA PHE A 584 -22.03 12.57 36.49
C PHE A 584 -21.34 13.21 37.69
N VAL A 585 -21.78 14.40 38.14
CA VAL A 585 -21.23 15.08 39.31
C VAL A 585 -21.61 14.34 40.59
N GLU A 586 -22.88 13.98 40.73
CA GLU A 586 -23.38 13.23 41.90
C GLU A 586 -22.86 11.78 41.92
N ASP A 587 -22.75 11.13 40.75
CA ASP A 587 -22.15 9.79 40.65
C ASP A 587 -20.66 9.82 41.03
N THR A 588 -19.95 10.89 40.65
CA THR A 588 -18.56 11.10 41.09
C THR A 588 -18.45 11.29 42.62
N ALA A 589 -19.40 12.00 43.24
CA ALA A 589 -19.41 12.16 44.70
C ALA A 589 -19.59 10.81 45.43
N LYS A 590 -20.51 9.96 44.94
CA LYS A 590 -20.72 8.59 45.46
C LYS A 590 -19.50 7.70 45.27
N LEU A 591 -18.85 7.78 44.11
CA LEU A 591 -17.62 7.02 43.83
C LEU A 591 -16.45 7.47 44.72
N LYS A 592 -16.39 8.76 45.08
CA LYS A 592 -15.40 9.29 46.01
C LYS A 592 -15.57 8.72 47.42
N GLU A 593 -16.81 8.57 47.89
CA GLU A 593 -17.12 7.90 49.17
C GLU A 593 -16.72 6.42 49.16
N ALA A 594 -16.81 5.76 48.00
CA ALA A 594 -16.36 4.38 47.79
C ALA A 594 -14.83 4.25 47.57
N GLY A 595 -14.06 5.32 47.75
CA GLY A 595 -12.60 5.33 47.62
C GLY A 595 -12.06 5.51 46.20
N ILE A 596 -12.91 5.80 45.21
CA ILE A 596 -12.53 6.02 43.81
C ILE A 596 -12.49 7.52 43.50
N ASN A 597 -11.29 8.11 43.49
CA ASN A 597 -11.12 9.54 43.25
C ASN A 597 -10.93 9.86 41.75
N ILE A 598 -12.00 10.31 41.10
CA ILE A 598 -12.01 10.70 39.68
C ILE A 598 -12.68 12.05 39.48
N HIS A 599 -12.36 12.74 38.38
CA HIS A 599 -13.06 13.98 37.99
C HIS A 599 -14.35 13.63 37.23
N PRO A 600 -15.47 14.40 37.34
CA PRO A 600 -16.71 14.12 36.61
C PRO A 600 -16.55 14.00 35.08
N GLN A 601 -15.62 14.77 34.51
CA GLN A 601 -15.24 14.65 33.09
C GLN A 601 -14.75 13.23 32.72
N THR A 602 -14.16 12.51 33.67
CA THR A 602 -13.71 11.12 33.48
C THR A 602 -14.91 10.21 33.21
N LEU A 603 -16.01 10.36 33.95
CA LEU A 603 -17.24 9.61 33.74
C LEU A 603 -17.91 9.99 32.41
N SER A 604 -17.91 11.28 32.06
CA SER A 604 -18.41 11.77 30.77
C SER A 604 -17.68 11.16 29.56
N ILE A 605 -16.36 10.98 29.66
CA ILE A 605 -15.55 10.30 28.63
C ILE A 605 -15.76 8.78 28.66
N TYR A 606 -15.98 8.22 29.85
CA TYR A 606 -16.07 6.77 30.05
C TYR A 606 -17.44 6.18 29.68
N ALA A 607 -18.52 6.96 29.80
CA ALA A 607 -19.86 6.54 29.43
C ALA A 607 -19.97 6.13 27.95
N PRO A 608 -19.54 6.95 26.96
CA PRO A 608 -19.60 6.57 25.54
C PRO A 608 -18.81 5.30 25.22
N ARG A 609 -17.68 5.07 25.90
CA ARG A 609 -16.86 3.85 25.73
C ARG A 609 -17.59 2.58 26.14
N ASN A 610 -18.63 2.68 26.98
CA ASN A 610 -19.47 1.57 27.41
C ASN A 610 -20.87 1.62 26.78
N GLY A 611 -21.02 2.37 25.68
CA GLY A 611 -22.27 2.51 24.94
C GLY A 611 -23.35 3.29 25.68
N SER A 612 -22.99 4.03 26.74
CA SER A 612 -23.92 4.88 27.50
C SER A 612 -23.64 6.36 27.23
N GLY A 613 -24.64 7.20 27.28
CA GLY A 613 -24.48 8.64 27.08
C GLY A 613 -25.46 9.41 27.94
N SER A 614 -25.12 10.67 28.23
CA SER A 614 -26.08 11.59 28.83
C SER A 614 -26.96 12.16 27.72
N TYR A 615 -28.27 11.94 27.82
CA TYR A 615 -29.27 12.40 26.86
C TYR A 615 -30.35 13.20 27.57
N THR A 616 -31.10 14.01 26.81
CA THR A 616 -32.34 14.59 27.33
C THR A 616 -33.38 13.48 27.45
N SER A 617 -34.02 13.37 28.62
CA SER A 617 -35.07 12.37 28.84
C SER A 617 -36.30 12.71 27.99
N ALA A 618 -37.01 11.68 27.51
CA ALA A 618 -38.31 11.87 26.88
C ALA A 618 -39.35 12.16 27.96
N SER A 619 -40.07 13.28 27.83
CA SER A 619 -41.23 13.59 28.67
C SER A 619 -42.45 12.89 28.10
N LEU A 620 -42.94 11.86 28.79
CA LEU A 620 -44.18 11.16 28.40
C LEU A 620 -45.26 11.38 29.46
N PRO A 621 -46.53 11.57 29.04
CA PRO A 621 -47.63 11.64 29.99
C PRO A 621 -47.71 10.34 30.79
N MET A 622 -47.98 10.46 32.08
CA MET A 622 -48.21 9.31 32.94
C MET A 622 -49.51 8.58 32.53
N LEU A 623 -49.37 7.49 31.77
CA LEU A 623 -50.49 6.67 31.30
C LEU A 623 -50.64 5.40 32.14
N LYS A 624 -51.88 5.03 32.44
CA LYS A 624 -52.22 3.73 33.02
C LYS A 624 -52.13 2.64 31.96
N THR A 625 -51.82 1.39 32.36
CA THR A 625 -51.69 0.23 31.46
C THR A 625 -52.92 0.05 30.55
N ALA A 626 -54.14 0.29 31.07
CA ALA A 626 -55.37 0.24 30.30
C ALA A 626 -55.44 1.31 29.19
N GLN A 627 -54.92 2.51 29.43
CA GLN A 627 -54.87 3.60 28.44
C GLN A 627 -53.86 3.29 27.34
N ILE A 628 -52.72 2.68 27.70
CA ILE A 628 -51.70 2.25 26.73
C ILE A 628 -52.30 1.21 25.77
N LYS A 629 -52.99 0.19 26.28
CA LYS A 629 -53.67 -0.82 25.44
C LYS A 629 -54.68 -0.20 24.46
N LYS A 630 -55.51 0.72 24.95
CA LYS A 630 -56.50 1.42 24.10
C LYS A 630 -55.83 2.25 23.00
N ARG A 631 -54.75 2.97 23.33
CA ARG A 631 -54.00 3.78 22.35
C ARG A 631 -53.28 2.91 21.32
N LEU A 632 -52.71 1.78 21.73
CA LEU A 632 -52.07 0.84 20.82
C LEU A 632 -53.08 0.22 19.84
N ALA A 633 -54.23 -0.24 20.34
CA ALA A 633 -55.30 -0.78 19.50
C ALA A 633 -55.79 0.26 18.49
N TRP A 634 -55.99 1.51 18.93
CA TRP A 634 -56.39 2.61 18.05
C TRP A 634 -55.35 2.91 16.97
N ALA A 635 -54.05 2.84 17.29
CA ALA A 635 -52.97 3.07 16.34
C ALA A 635 -52.84 1.93 15.32
N GLN A 636 -52.95 0.68 15.76
CA GLN A 636 -52.92 -0.50 14.89
C GLN A 636 -54.07 -0.50 13.88
N GLU A 637 -55.27 -0.12 14.32
CA GLU A 637 -56.45 0.01 13.44
C GLU A 637 -56.24 1.04 12.30
N LYS A 638 -55.40 2.05 12.53
CA LYS A 638 -55.24 3.21 11.64
C LYS A 638 -53.89 3.24 10.92
N VAL A 639 -53.09 2.19 11.07
CA VAL A 639 -51.74 2.09 10.49
C VAL A 639 -51.75 2.20 8.96
N ASN A 640 -52.82 1.72 8.31
CA ASN A 640 -53.00 1.71 6.85
C ASN A 640 -53.91 2.85 6.34
N TRP A 641 -54.16 3.90 7.14
CA TRP A 641 -55.00 5.01 6.70
C TRP A 641 -54.30 5.89 5.67
N THR A 642 -55.03 6.22 4.59
CA THR A 642 -54.53 7.11 3.52
C THR A 642 -54.56 8.59 3.96
N PRO A 643 -53.76 9.46 3.33
CA PRO A 643 -53.76 10.89 3.63
C PRO A 643 -55.14 11.57 3.57
N GLU A 644 -56.04 11.12 2.69
CA GLU A 644 -57.43 11.61 2.57
C GLU A 644 -58.28 11.28 3.79
N LYS A 645 -58.06 10.11 4.40
CA LYS A 645 -58.74 9.72 5.65
C LYS A 645 -58.24 10.53 6.84
N TRP A 646 -56.93 10.81 6.88
CA TRP A 646 -56.34 11.66 7.92
C TRP A 646 -56.82 13.12 7.86
N ARG A 647 -57.10 13.64 6.66
CA ARG A 647 -57.66 15.00 6.47
C ARG A 647 -59.06 15.19 7.05
N ARG A 648 -59.78 14.13 7.39
CA ARG A 648 -61.11 14.18 8.02
C ARG A 648 -61.05 14.16 9.55
N VAL A 649 -59.84 14.02 10.11
CA VAL A 649 -59.63 14.02 11.56
C VAL A 649 -59.32 15.44 12.01
N ILE A 650 -60.15 15.97 12.91
CA ILE A 650 -59.85 17.23 13.60
C ILE A 650 -58.88 16.91 14.73
N TRP A 651 -57.74 17.59 14.74
CA TRP A 651 -56.74 17.44 15.78
C TRP A 651 -56.91 18.55 16.80
N SER A 652 -57.11 18.17 18.06
CA SER A 652 -57.00 19.10 19.18
C SER A 652 -55.62 18.96 19.83
N ASP A 653 -54.90 20.05 20.01
CA ASP A 653 -53.67 20.06 20.81
C ASP A 653 -53.76 21.07 21.96
N GLU A 654 -53.12 20.74 23.08
CA GLU A 654 -53.12 21.53 24.30
C GLU A 654 -51.68 21.98 24.58
N SER A 655 -51.42 23.28 24.52
CA SER A 655 -50.14 23.86 24.91
C SER A 655 -50.22 24.41 26.34
N LYS A 656 -49.23 24.04 27.16
CA LYS A 656 -49.07 24.52 28.54
C LYS A 656 -47.93 25.54 28.59
N PHE A 657 -48.20 26.73 29.13
CA PHE A 657 -47.19 27.76 29.41
C PHE A 657 -47.02 27.92 30.93
N ASN A 658 -45.81 27.68 31.44
CA ASN A 658 -45.51 27.85 32.86
C ASN A 658 -45.27 29.34 33.17
N VAL A 659 -45.84 29.83 34.28
CA VAL A 659 -45.74 31.26 34.67
C VAL A 659 -44.46 31.55 35.46
N HIS A 660 -43.86 30.56 36.14
CA HIS A 660 -42.61 30.68 36.89
C HIS A 660 -41.68 29.50 36.63
N GLY A 661 -40.42 29.81 36.27
CA GLY A 661 -39.34 28.83 36.07
C GLY A 661 -39.41 28.06 34.73
N SER A 662 -38.26 27.63 34.23
CA SER A 662 -38.21 26.67 33.11
C SER A 662 -38.41 25.25 33.64
N ASP A 663 -39.14 24.40 32.90
CA ASP A 663 -39.07 22.95 33.05
C ASP A 663 -37.66 22.53 32.61
N GLY A 664 -36.69 22.60 33.53
CA GLY A 664 -35.28 22.36 33.23
C GLY A 664 -35.09 21.07 32.45
N ARG A 665 -34.11 21.04 31.54
CA ARG A 665 -33.82 19.84 30.72
C ARG A 665 -33.33 18.71 31.63
N ILE A 666 -34.20 17.74 31.93
CA ILE A 666 -33.84 16.55 32.69
C ILE A 666 -32.96 15.66 31.83
N ARG A 667 -31.78 15.35 32.35
CA ARG A 667 -30.79 14.49 31.70
C ARG A 667 -30.92 13.08 32.26
N VAL A 668 -30.71 12.10 31.39
CA VAL A 668 -30.69 10.67 31.73
C VAL A 668 -29.48 10.04 31.08
N ILE A 669 -28.72 9.26 31.85
CA ILE A 669 -27.67 8.40 31.36
C ILE A 669 -28.32 7.09 30.89
N ARG A 670 -28.20 6.79 29.60
CA ARG A 670 -28.78 5.58 28.99
C ARG A 670 -27.99 5.16 27.77
N LYS A 671 -28.25 3.98 27.21
CA LYS A 671 -27.69 3.61 25.91
C LYS A 671 -28.47 4.24 24.76
N GLU A 672 -27.82 4.29 23.61
CA GLU A 672 -28.48 4.60 22.34
C GLU A 672 -29.55 3.53 22.04
N GLY A 673 -30.72 3.96 21.54
CA GLY A 673 -31.90 3.10 21.39
C GLY A 673 -32.84 3.03 22.61
N GLU A 674 -32.36 3.26 23.84
CA GLU A 674 -33.18 3.10 25.06
C GLU A 674 -34.04 4.34 25.42
N ARG A 675 -34.41 5.16 24.42
CA ARG A 675 -35.04 6.48 24.65
C ARG A 675 -36.39 6.37 25.34
N PHE A 676 -37.16 5.35 25.02
CA PHE A 676 -38.52 5.14 25.50
C PHE A 676 -38.62 4.02 26.54
N SER A 677 -37.48 3.51 27.03
CA SER A 677 -37.48 2.52 28.09
C SER A 677 -38.11 3.10 29.37
N PRO A 678 -38.94 2.35 30.10
CA PRO A 678 -39.65 2.86 31.28
C PRO A 678 -38.76 3.52 32.33
N ASN A 679 -37.51 3.06 32.45
CA ASN A 679 -36.51 3.54 33.41
C ASN A 679 -35.76 4.80 32.95
N HIS A 680 -36.00 5.30 31.73
CA HIS A 680 -35.30 6.45 31.15
C HIS A 680 -36.20 7.62 30.75
N VAL A 681 -37.50 7.45 30.96
CA VAL A 681 -38.55 8.42 30.61
C VAL A 681 -38.94 9.21 31.85
N HIS A 682 -39.00 10.52 31.71
CA HIS A 682 -39.58 11.40 32.71
C HIS A 682 -41.11 11.42 32.55
N LYS A 683 -41.83 10.94 33.55
CA LYS A 683 -43.30 10.91 33.52
C LYS A 683 -43.85 12.28 33.91
N THR A 684 -44.64 12.88 33.04
CA THR A 684 -45.32 14.16 33.32
C THR A 684 -46.73 13.91 33.86
N VAL A 685 -47.07 14.60 34.94
CA VAL A 685 -48.44 14.66 35.48
C VAL A 685 -49.06 15.97 34.98
N LYS A 686 -50.26 15.90 34.40
CA LYS A 686 -50.91 17.05 33.74
C LYS A 686 -51.33 18.19 34.69
N PHE A 687 -51.36 17.95 36.01
CA PHE A 687 -51.87 18.90 37.00
C PHE A 687 -50.86 19.04 38.13
N GLY A 688 -50.29 20.24 38.33
CA GLY A 688 -49.32 20.42 39.41
C GLY A 688 -48.70 21.79 39.63
N ASN A 689 -48.78 22.76 38.71
CA ASN A 689 -48.22 24.11 38.91
C ASN A 689 -49.14 25.18 38.27
N VAL A 690 -49.02 26.44 38.71
CA VAL A 690 -49.69 27.60 38.10
C VAL A 690 -49.22 27.73 36.64
N SER A 691 -50.09 27.39 35.70
CA SER A 691 -49.80 27.38 34.27
C SER A 691 -51.03 27.75 33.46
N ILE A 692 -50.82 28.44 32.34
CA ILE A 692 -51.88 28.79 31.39
C ILE A 692 -51.96 27.66 30.36
N MET A 693 -53.17 27.12 30.19
CA MET A 693 -53.47 26.11 29.18
C MET A 693 -54.15 26.79 27.99
N ILE A 694 -53.64 26.55 26.79
CA ILE A 694 -54.22 27.02 25.53
C ILE A 694 -54.56 25.80 24.68
N CYS A 695 -55.79 25.71 24.20
CA CYS A 695 -56.24 24.63 23.32
C CYS A 695 -56.46 25.18 21.90
N GLY A 696 -55.95 24.47 20.89
CA GLY A 696 -56.18 24.77 19.48
C GLY A 696 -56.75 23.56 18.76
N TRP A 697 -57.52 23.81 17.69
CA TRP A 697 -58.14 22.79 16.84
C TRP A 697 -57.73 23.07 15.39
N PHE A 698 -57.30 22.05 14.66
CA PHE A 698 -56.90 22.19 13.24
C PHE A 698 -57.10 20.92 12.42
#